data_AF-A0A2H1IUM0-F1
#
_entry.id   AF-A0A2H1IUM0-F1
#
_cell.length_a   1.000
_cell.length_b   1.000
_cell.length_c   1.000
_cell.angle_alpha   90.00
_cell.angle_beta   90.00
_cell.angle_gamma   90.00
#
_symmetry.space_group_name_H-M   'P 1'
#
loop_
_entity.id
_entity.type
_entity.pdbx_description
1 polymer ?
#
loop_
_entity_poly.entity_id
_entity_poly.type
_entity_poly.pdbx_seq_one_letter_code
_entity_poly.pdbx_strand_id
1 'polypeptide(L)'
;MGKSLGPGQDPDLDVVRSADSSASDLQRIAGTRPDLLPDIAAHPNAYPDLLAWLAENQDPAVQEALARRGWTSGWHQDTAQYSAHQHGSGTPTGHLPTPQNRKNNKRKWMLGIGAALVLVLAVTGGFFGARFFSGSNYDKAPSQKAAVDLADVGRNAQLTQLQAGDDADVEQQLVRVVGPRQSVIMALHEKTLQPTWMAPVPHADVTEPDPADVVDEDTGAAADDSGDDASKDSGPKLDGTPVDCKWSADSVFCGDRTIRLKDGEVTLKPGDDSNSSKSDGSSDGTDNEDTSTAEVKDPTTEAVPVTVNDNGKLSSPSGNTYPDVNVDLDATVRMVGAGEDRPWVVSDGKTVVAVDADSVLWKSELGETAATATGLGEPRLRPNWTIEDEVLVVADDKGVHGVAVDSGQELWRVDAELDSFTVAGSHLMIMSDGVLEVFDFTDSSDVDTVKADPGYNLGDGGAIAKFPGADAFKNTKLSTPPGCVEFGLAYEDYYLGDGPLEPKPEHEVEFSDGEASADDGHYSGIAMEKFTTTRMGTKAVTAVEFSCNGGGTYIYPSIGLYDEDLKLLDSIELWDSVEDRGNSADISGYVPKPYFNSVSPMGQYLELNVGGIGVYGDDGCTACEKSANADVLYRWDGKSFAHQDTVYHVPSGDVRTPAAAEVQKFAEAVAAGNDTEASKSATPEMMSSLDDILGDGQVSNPMTVRSEQFPKGVKVDTCELIQPYEDADYGGGEYYFGNGKTMPFLSSQYEIRAGDTVCGVTTPEIGSGDDYYLYLLLRGTPDGSVKVYEAGRHFS
;
A
#
# COMPACT_ATOMS: atom_id res chain seq x y z
N MET A 1 -9.39 -20.25 -39.50
CA MET A 1 -9.13 -21.41 -38.62
C MET A 1 -8.50 -20.84 -37.37
N GLY A 2 -9.34 -20.55 -36.38
CA GLY A 2 -8.92 -19.91 -35.12
C GLY A 2 -8.12 -20.89 -34.28
N LYS A 3 -7.01 -20.42 -33.72
CA LYS A 3 -6.34 -21.09 -32.61
C LYS A 3 -7.20 -20.81 -31.37
N SER A 4 -7.67 -21.89 -30.74
CA SER A 4 -8.22 -21.87 -29.40
C SER A 4 -7.11 -21.44 -28.45
N LEU A 5 -7.30 -20.31 -27.77
CA LEU A 5 -6.63 -20.05 -26.50
C LEU A 5 -7.24 -21.05 -25.50
N GLY A 6 -6.40 -21.73 -24.71
CA GLY A 6 -6.88 -22.58 -23.62
C GLY A 6 -7.43 -21.71 -22.48
N PRO A 7 -8.24 -22.27 -21.57
CA PRO A 7 -8.67 -21.54 -20.38
C PRO A 7 -7.44 -21.25 -19.51
N GLY A 8 -7.28 -20.00 -19.10
CA GLY A 8 -6.39 -19.64 -17.98
C GLY A 8 -6.84 -20.34 -16.70
N GLN A 9 -5.95 -20.44 -15.70
CA GLN A 9 -6.33 -20.90 -14.37
C GLN A 9 -7.31 -19.87 -13.76
N ASP A 10 -8.30 -20.38 -13.03
CA ASP A 10 -9.33 -19.57 -12.39
C ASP A 10 -9.10 -19.67 -10.87
N PRO A 11 -8.53 -18.64 -10.23
CA PRO A 11 -8.08 -18.71 -8.84
C PRO A 11 -9.24 -18.83 -7.85
N ASP A 12 -10.37 -18.18 -8.09
CA ASP A 12 -11.57 -18.39 -7.25
C ASP A 12 -12.10 -19.82 -7.41
N LEU A 13 -12.03 -20.41 -8.60
CA LEU A 13 -12.38 -21.82 -8.80
C LEU A 13 -11.46 -22.76 -8.01
N ASP A 14 -10.17 -22.44 -7.90
CA ASP A 14 -9.22 -23.21 -7.11
C ASP A 14 -9.49 -23.08 -5.60
N VAL A 15 -9.82 -21.87 -5.12
CA VAL A 15 -10.31 -21.65 -3.75
C VAL A 15 -11.59 -22.44 -3.50
N VAL A 16 -12.62 -22.33 -4.35
CA VAL A 16 -13.87 -23.09 -4.18
C VAL A 16 -13.65 -24.61 -4.21
N ARG A 17 -12.60 -25.09 -4.86
CA ARG A 17 -12.26 -26.52 -4.90
C ARG A 17 -11.42 -26.98 -3.71
N SER A 18 -10.78 -26.07 -2.98
CA SER A 18 -10.01 -26.38 -1.78
C SER A 18 -10.94 -26.70 -0.61
N ALA A 19 -10.84 -27.91 -0.06
CA ALA A 19 -11.70 -28.36 1.03
C ALA A 19 -11.52 -27.55 2.33
N ASP A 20 -10.39 -26.86 2.47
CA ASP A 20 -10.03 -26.05 3.64
C ASP A 20 -10.44 -24.58 3.49
N SER A 21 -11.10 -24.22 2.38
CA SER A 21 -11.55 -22.85 2.15
C SER A 21 -12.47 -22.36 3.25
N SER A 22 -12.18 -21.15 3.73
CA SER A 22 -12.92 -20.51 4.80
C SER A 22 -14.37 -20.25 4.38
N ALA A 23 -15.26 -20.15 5.36
CA ALA A 23 -16.65 -19.77 5.11
C ALA A 23 -16.75 -18.36 4.49
N SER A 24 -15.82 -17.47 4.84
CA SER A 24 -15.67 -16.12 4.31
C SER A 24 -15.25 -16.12 2.84
N ASP A 25 -14.26 -16.92 2.44
CA ASP A 25 -13.86 -17.06 1.03
C ASP A 25 -15.00 -17.57 0.16
N LEU A 26 -15.69 -18.61 0.59
CA LEU A 26 -16.82 -19.18 -0.15
C LEU A 26 -17.95 -18.16 -0.32
N GLN A 27 -18.18 -17.32 0.68
CA GLN A 27 -19.17 -16.26 0.59
C GLN A 27 -18.71 -15.10 -0.29
N ARG A 28 -17.45 -14.67 -0.19
CA ARG A 28 -16.86 -13.66 -1.07
C ARG A 28 -17.06 -14.08 -2.52
N ILE A 29 -16.67 -15.31 -2.84
CA ILE A 29 -16.77 -15.88 -4.20
C ILE A 29 -18.25 -16.06 -4.59
N ALA A 30 -19.13 -16.47 -3.68
CA ALA A 30 -20.56 -16.52 -3.97
C ALA A 30 -21.15 -15.14 -4.30
N GLY A 31 -20.56 -14.07 -3.77
CA GLY A 31 -20.96 -12.69 -4.03
C GLY A 31 -20.45 -12.14 -5.36
N THR A 32 -19.35 -12.66 -5.91
CA THR A 32 -18.67 -12.10 -7.08
C THR A 32 -18.65 -13.01 -8.31
N ARG A 33 -18.87 -14.32 -8.13
CA ARG A 33 -18.74 -15.36 -9.16
C ARG A 33 -19.99 -16.23 -9.28
N PRO A 34 -21.05 -15.73 -9.96
CA PRO A 34 -22.28 -16.49 -10.19
C PRO A 34 -22.06 -17.86 -10.85
N ASP A 35 -21.01 -17.99 -11.65
CA ASP A 35 -20.63 -19.21 -12.34
C ASP A 35 -20.10 -20.32 -11.40
N LEU A 36 -19.61 -19.94 -10.21
CA LEU A 36 -19.07 -20.87 -9.20
C LEU A 36 -20.09 -21.27 -8.12
N LEU A 37 -21.29 -20.67 -8.12
CA LEU A 37 -22.34 -20.98 -7.14
C LEU A 37 -22.70 -22.48 -7.03
N PRO A 38 -22.74 -23.27 -8.12
CA PRO A 38 -23.00 -24.70 -8.00
C PRO A 38 -21.91 -25.45 -7.22
N ASP A 39 -20.65 -25.05 -7.40
CA ASP A 39 -19.52 -25.67 -6.69
C ASP A 39 -19.51 -25.25 -5.21
N ILE A 40 -19.84 -23.99 -4.91
CA ILE A 40 -19.99 -23.49 -3.54
C ILE A 40 -21.16 -24.20 -2.82
N ALA A 41 -22.29 -24.42 -3.49
CA ALA A 41 -23.42 -25.15 -2.91
C ALA A 41 -23.05 -26.59 -2.49
N ALA A 42 -22.10 -27.19 -3.21
CA ALA A 42 -21.56 -28.51 -2.90
C ALA A 42 -20.45 -28.50 -1.84
N HIS A 43 -19.86 -27.34 -1.53
CA HIS A 43 -18.66 -27.22 -0.71
C HIS A 43 -18.90 -27.55 0.78
N PRO A 44 -18.08 -28.39 1.43
CA PRO A 44 -18.31 -28.80 2.82
C PRO A 44 -18.43 -27.63 3.80
N ASN A 45 -17.61 -26.58 3.63
CA ASN A 45 -17.59 -25.41 4.53
C ASN A 45 -18.63 -24.33 4.18
N ALA A 46 -19.49 -24.56 3.16
CA ALA A 46 -20.63 -23.66 2.92
C ALA A 46 -21.63 -23.78 4.09
N TYR A 47 -21.80 -22.67 4.81
CA TYR A 47 -22.58 -22.62 6.04
C TYR A 47 -24.10 -22.51 5.78
N PRO A 48 -24.95 -22.83 6.77
CA PRO A 48 -26.40 -22.97 6.57
C PRO A 48 -27.10 -21.77 5.92
N ASP A 49 -26.73 -20.55 6.29
CA ASP A 49 -27.37 -19.34 5.76
C ASP A 49 -26.94 -19.06 4.29
N LEU A 50 -25.69 -19.33 3.92
CA LEU A 50 -25.25 -19.30 2.52
C LEU A 50 -25.99 -20.34 1.68
N LEU A 51 -26.19 -21.55 2.21
CA LEU A 51 -26.97 -22.60 1.55
C LEU A 51 -28.45 -22.22 1.42
N ALA A 52 -29.00 -21.52 2.42
CA ALA A 52 -30.36 -21.00 2.37
C ALA A 52 -30.51 -19.95 1.25
N TRP A 53 -29.57 -19.01 1.16
CA TRP A 53 -29.54 -18.02 0.09
C TRP A 53 -29.34 -18.65 -1.30
N LEU A 54 -28.41 -19.61 -1.43
CA LEU A 54 -28.21 -20.36 -2.67
C LEU A 54 -29.49 -21.11 -3.09
N ALA A 55 -30.30 -21.56 -2.13
CA ALA A 55 -31.58 -22.22 -2.41
C ALA A 55 -32.64 -21.27 -2.99
N GLU A 56 -32.50 -19.96 -2.80
CA GLU A 56 -33.36 -18.94 -3.43
C GLU A 56 -32.95 -18.65 -4.88
N ASN A 57 -31.74 -19.06 -5.29
CA ASN A 57 -31.26 -18.90 -6.65
C ASN A 57 -32.03 -19.84 -7.62
N GLN A 58 -32.46 -19.31 -8.77
CA GLN A 58 -33.21 -20.08 -9.78
C GLN A 58 -32.32 -20.95 -10.69
N ASP A 59 -31.00 -20.95 -10.51
CA ASP A 59 -30.06 -21.77 -11.27
C ASP A 59 -30.28 -23.28 -10.99
N PRO A 60 -30.65 -24.07 -12.02
CA PRO A 60 -30.82 -25.52 -11.88
C PRO A 60 -29.59 -26.27 -11.36
N ALA A 61 -28.37 -25.80 -11.66
CA ALA A 61 -27.13 -26.44 -11.24
C ALA A 61 -26.91 -26.27 -9.72
N VAL A 62 -27.21 -25.08 -9.18
CA VAL A 62 -27.20 -24.82 -7.74
C VAL A 62 -28.24 -25.69 -7.02
N GLN A 63 -29.46 -25.76 -7.56
CA GLN A 63 -30.53 -26.59 -7.00
C GLN A 63 -30.17 -28.09 -7.00
N GLU A 64 -29.49 -28.57 -8.05
CA GLU A 64 -29.01 -29.94 -8.11
C GLU A 64 -27.90 -30.21 -7.08
N ALA A 65 -26.95 -29.29 -6.91
CA ALA A 65 -25.89 -29.40 -5.90
C ALA A 65 -26.47 -29.47 -4.47
N LEU A 66 -27.40 -28.57 -4.14
CA LEU A 66 -28.12 -28.57 -2.86
C LEU A 66 -28.90 -29.88 -2.64
N ALA A 67 -29.59 -30.38 -3.67
CA ALA A 67 -30.31 -31.64 -3.60
C ALA A 67 -29.38 -32.85 -3.37
N ARG A 68 -28.20 -32.88 -4.01
CA ARG A 68 -27.17 -33.92 -3.78
C ARG A 68 -26.61 -33.89 -2.37
N ARG A 69 -26.48 -32.70 -1.78
CA ARG A 69 -26.11 -32.50 -0.37
C ARG A 69 -27.21 -32.98 0.60
N GLY A 70 -28.44 -33.14 0.11
CA GLY A 70 -29.60 -33.45 0.95
C GLY A 70 -30.11 -32.22 1.71
N TRP A 71 -29.82 -31.01 1.22
CA TRP A 71 -30.36 -29.79 1.78
C TRP A 71 -31.87 -29.72 1.51
N THR A 72 -32.68 -29.67 2.58
CA THR A 72 -34.12 -29.45 2.48
C THR A 72 -34.41 -28.07 3.06
N SER A 73 -34.96 -27.15 2.26
CA SER A 73 -35.41 -25.83 2.73
C SER A 73 -36.38 -26.00 3.91
N GLY A 74 -35.90 -25.81 5.13
CA GLY A 74 -36.67 -26.19 6.31
C GLY A 74 -35.90 -26.17 7.61
N TRP A 75 -35.26 -25.05 7.96
CA TRP A 75 -35.02 -24.75 9.37
C TRP A 75 -36.34 -24.33 10.01
N HIS A 76 -37.14 -25.31 10.42
CA HIS A 76 -38.07 -25.12 11.52
C HIS A 76 -37.34 -25.51 12.80
N GLN A 77 -37.28 -24.58 13.77
CA GLN A 77 -36.84 -24.80 15.14
C GLN A 77 -37.31 -26.16 15.67
N ASP A 78 -36.37 -27.04 16.01
CA ASP A 78 -36.67 -28.24 16.80
C ASP A 78 -36.11 -28.05 18.22
N THR A 79 -36.87 -27.32 19.03
CA THR A 79 -36.75 -27.35 20.49
C THR A 79 -37.13 -28.75 20.99
N ALA A 80 -36.16 -29.66 21.13
CA ALA A 80 -36.11 -30.65 22.23
C ALA A 80 -35.03 -31.72 22.02
N GLN A 81 -33.84 -31.48 22.55
CA GLN A 81 -33.04 -32.56 23.15
C GLN A 81 -32.23 -32.11 24.38
N TYR A 82 -32.82 -31.28 25.24
CA TYR A 82 -32.39 -31.21 26.64
C TYR A 82 -33.02 -32.35 27.45
N SER A 83 -32.34 -33.49 27.48
CA SER A 83 -32.62 -34.52 28.48
C SER A 83 -32.02 -34.10 29.83
N ALA A 84 -32.92 -33.97 30.80
CA ALA A 84 -32.69 -33.49 32.15
C ALA A 84 -31.56 -34.21 32.90
N HIS A 85 -30.61 -33.42 33.41
CA HIS A 85 -29.96 -33.71 34.68
C HIS A 85 -30.42 -32.73 35.75
N GLN A 86 -31.26 -33.26 36.65
CA GLN A 86 -31.71 -32.66 37.89
C GLN A 86 -30.56 -32.39 38.85
N HIS A 87 -30.57 -31.21 39.50
CA HIS A 87 -30.31 -30.96 40.93
C HIS A 87 -30.63 -29.46 41.12
N GLY A 88 -31.53 -28.96 41.97
CA GLY A 88 -31.99 -29.39 43.27
C GLY A 88 -32.00 -28.11 44.13
N SER A 89 -33.16 -27.49 44.28
CA SER A 89 -33.36 -26.22 44.98
C SER A 89 -33.08 -26.32 46.48
N GLY A 90 -32.33 -25.35 47.01
CA GLY A 90 -32.09 -25.19 48.44
C GLY A 90 -31.67 -23.77 48.79
N THR A 91 -32.65 -22.93 49.17
CA THR A 91 -32.43 -21.66 49.88
C THR A 91 -31.67 -21.92 51.19
N PRO A 92 -30.87 -20.96 51.70
CA PRO A 92 -31.37 -20.25 52.90
C PRO A 92 -30.94 -18.77 53.04
N THR A 93 -31.92 -18.00 53.53
CA THR A 93 -31.89 -16.87 54.48
C THR A 93 -30.55 -16.35 55.01
N GLY A 94 -30.36 -15.03 54.94
CA GLY A 94 -29.19 -14.32 55.45
C GLY A 94 -29.13 -14.11 56.96
N HIS A 95 -28.00 -13.56 57.41
CA HIS A 95 -27.82 -12.68 58.58
C HIS A 95 -26.41 -12.07 58.55
N LEU A 96 -26.31 -10.76 58.76
CA LEU A 96 -25.08 -10.02 59.10
C LEU A 96 -24.59 -10.40 60.52
N PRO A 97 -23.27 -10.27 60.80
CA PRO A 97 -22.87 -9.13 61.63
C PRO A 97 -21.50 -8.48 61.31
N THR A 98 -21.42 -7.25 61.82
CA THR A 98 -20.41 -6.18 61.86
C THR A 98 -18.94 -6.50 62.25
N PRO A 99 -18.00 -5.53 62.02
CA PRO A 99 -16.54 -5.70 62.03
C PRO A 99 -15.86 -5.31 63.36
N GLN A 100 -14.65 -5.85 63.60
CA GLN A 100 -13.76 -5.43 64.69
C GLN A 100 -12.34 -5.03 64.21
N ASN A 101 -12.14 -3.71 64.18
CA ASN A 101 -11.08 -2.94 64.84
C ASN A 101 -9.59 -3.39 64.88
N ARG A 102 -8.77 -2.48 64.31
CA ARG A 102 -7.56 -1.80 64.88
C ARG A 102 -6.25 -2.60 65.07
N LYS A 103 -5.18 -2.08 64.46
CA LYS A 103 -4.22 -1.15 65.13
C LYS A 103 -3.20 -0.50 64.18
N ASN A 104 -3.04 0.80 64.38
CA ASN A 104 -2.01 1.71 63.84
C ASN A 104 -0.63 1.48 64.49
N ASN A 105 0.44 1.85 63.77
CA ASN A 105 1.48 2.80 64.24
C ASN A 105 2.44 3.17 63.09
N LYS A 106 2.44 4.42 62.60
CA LYS A 106 3.14 5.64 63.07
C LYS A 106 4.62 5.73 62.63
N ARG A 107 4.83 6.67 61.69
CA ARG A 107 6.07 7.37 61.33
C ARG A 107 6.86 7.87 62.56
N LYS A 108 8.20 7.90 62.42
CA LYS A 108 9.06 8.91 63.06
C LYS A 108 9.97 9.56 62.01
N TRP A 109 10.00 10.89 62.10
CA TRP A 109 10.93 11.82 61.48
C TRP A 109 12.14 12.01 62.40
N MET A 110 13.33 12.32 61.86
CA MET A 110 14.28 13.31 62.43
C MET A 110 15.49 13.53 61.50
N LEU A 111 15.85 14.81 61.37
CA LEU A 111 17.03 15.38 60.71
C LEU A 111 18.35 15.05 61.44
N GLY A 112 19.48 15.16 60.71
CA GLY A 112 20.83 15.21 61.31
C GLY A 112 21.98 15.44 60.31
N ILE A 113 22.30 16.72 60.12
CA ILE A 113 23.46 17.39 59.49
C ILE A 113 24.84 16.69 59.62
N GLY A 114 25.62 16.69 58.52
CA GLY A 114 27.01 17.23 58.51
C GLY A 114 28.22 16.31 58.25
N ALA A 115 28.77 16.36 57.02
CA ALA A 115 30.21 16.42 56.66
C ALA A 115 30.32 16.29 55.12
N ALA A 116 30.47 17.36 54.33
CA ALA A 116 31.72 18.06 54.05
C ALA A 116 32.89 17.13 53.67
N LEU A 117 33.03 16.83 52.38
CA LEU A 117 34.33 16.56 51.77
C LEU A 117 34.33 17.05 50.31
N VAL A 118 34.88 18.26 50.17
CA VAL A 118 35.35 18.86 48.94
C VAL A 118 36.60 18.10 48.50
N LEU A 119 36.57 17.52 47.30
CA LEU A 119 37.78 17.14 46.57
C LEU A 119 37.79 17.92 45.26
N VAL A 120 38.25 19.16 45.38
CA VAL A 120 38.79 19.93 44.26
C VAL A 120 40.16 19.33 43.97
N LEU A 121 40.28 18.61 42.85
CA LEU A 121 41.55 18.48 42.14
C LEU A 121 41.38 19.18 40.79
N ALA A 122 41.72 20.47 40.80
CA ALA A 122 42.16 21.14 39.59
C ALA A 122 43.51 20.53 39.20
N VAL A 123 43.48 19.57 38.28
CA VAL A 123 44.55 19.40 37.30
C VAL A 123 44.02 19.99 36.01
N THR A 124 44.39 21.25 35.81
CA THR A 124 44.54 21.88 34.52
C THR A 124 45.25 20.94 33.52
N GLY A 125 44.63 20.74 32.36
CA GLY A 125 45.32 20.34 31.13
C GLY A 125 45.36 18.85 30.84
N GLY A 126 44.73 18.47 29.72
CA GLY A 126 45.14 17.31 28.93
C GLY A 126 44.33 16.04 29.15
N PHE A 127 43.15 15.95 28.55
CA PHE A 127 42.75 14.75 27.79
C PHE A 127 41.70 15.16 26.74
N PHE A 128 42.15 15.95 25.76
CA PHE A 128 41.65 15.82 24.40
C PHE A 128 42.11 14.43 23.92
N GLY A 129 41.33 13.40 24.22
CA GLY A 129 41.44 12.11 23.56
C GLY A 129 40.76 12.26 22.21
N ALA A 130 41.56 12.22 21.16
CA ALA A 130 41.20 12.53 19.79
C ALA A 130 39.89 11.85 19.34
N ARG A 131 38.84 12.65 19.14
CA ARG A 131 38.08 12.49 17.90
C ARG A 131 39.04 12.96 16.81
N PHE A 132 39.80 12.01 16.25
CA PHE A 132 40.19 12.16 14.87
C PHE A 132 38.90 12.43 14.12
N PHE A 133 38.88 13.48 13.29
CA PHE A 133 37.98 13.47 12.15
C PHE A 133 38.48 12.31 11.27
N SER A 134 38.11 11.07 11.60
CA SER A 134 38.34 9.94 10.70
C SER A 134 37.39 10.18 9.54
N GLY A 135 37.95 10.57 8.40
CA GLY A 135 37.24 10.33 7.14
C GLY A 135 36.91 8.83 7.05
N SER A 136 35.92 8.49 6.24
CA SER A 136 35.64 7.12 5.85
C SER A 136 36.94 6.42 5.43
N ASN A 137 37.12 5.16 5.82
CA ASN A 137 38.27 4.38 5.40
C ASN A 137 37.80 3.16 4.61
N TYR A 138 37.71 3.34 3.29
CA TYR A 138 37.26 2.30 2.36
C TYR A 138 38.32 1.22 2.13
N ASP A 139 39.55 1.34 2.65
CA ASP A 139 40.56 0.27 2.58
C ASP A 139 40.31 -0.86 3.61
N LYS A 140 39.32 -0.70 4.50
CA LYS A 140 39.03 -1.65 5.58
C LYS A 140 37.55 -2.02 5.62
N ALA A 141 37.27 -3.21 6.15
CA ALA A 141 35.90 -3.65 6.38
C ALA A 141 35.16 -2.66 7.31
N PRO A 142 33.95 -2.23 6.99
CA PRO A 142 33.16 -1.37 7.87
C PRO A 142 32.58 -2.18 9.03
N SER A 143 32.29 -1.53 10.17
CA SER A 143 31.61 -2.19 11.30
C SER A 143 30.10 -2.02 11.20
N GLN A 144 29.34 -3.06 11.53
CA GLN A 144 27.88 -3.00 11.58
C GLN A 144 27.41 -2.06 12.70
N LYS A 145 26.38 -1.26 12.41
CA LYS A 145 25.81 -0.26 13.31
C LYS A 145 24.34 -0.48 13.63
N ALA A 146 23.58 -0.96 12.65
CA ALA A 146 22.15 -1.18 12.79
C ALA A 146 21.69 -2.35 11.91
N ALA A 147 20.57 -2.93 12.32
CA ALA A 147 19.74 -3.79 11.49
C ALA A 147 18.30 -3.26 11.60
N VAL A 148 17.61 -3.20 10.47
CA VAL A 148 16.25 -2.70 10.33
C VAL A 148 15.44 -3.74 9.59
N ASP A 149 14.40 -4.22 10.24
CA ASP A 149 13.46 -5.20 9.68
C ASP A 149 12.49 -4.52 8.71
N LEU A 150 12.52 -4.95 7.45
CA LEU A 150 11.77 -4.45 6.30
C LEU A 150 11.10 -5.59 5.52
N ALA A 151 10.85 -6.73 6.16
CA ALA A 151 10.25 -7.90 5.53
C ALA A 151 8.92 -7.57 4.84
N ASP A 152 8.17 -6.61 5.39
CA ASP A 152 6.87 -6.17 4.86
C ASP A 152 6.96 -5.40 3.52
N VAL A 153 8.15 -4.91 3.13
CA VAL A 153 8.36 -4.28 1.81
C VAL A 153 8.48 -5.34 0.70
N GLY A 154 8.71 -6.59 1.08
CA GLY A 154 8.79 -7.76 0.20
C GLY A 154 10.14 -8.45 0.27
N ARG A 155 10.12 -9.79 0.28
CA ARG A 155 11.30 -10.62 0.01
C ARG A 155 11.77 -10.34 -1.42
N ASN A 156 13.08 -10.30 -1.64
CA ASN A 156 13.73 -9.86 -2.89
C ASN A 156 13.73 -8.34 -3.17
N ALA A 157 13.45 -7.51 -2.16
CA ALA A 157 13.56 -6.06 -2.33
C ALA A 157 15.01 -5.63 -2.67
N GLN A 158 15.13 -4.70 -3.60
CA GLN A 158 16.40 -4.18 -4.09
C GLN A 158 16.65 -2.78 -3.55
N LEU A 159 17.84 -2.54 -3.01
CA LEU A 159 18.29 -1.19 -2.71
C LEU A 159 18.57 -0.45 -4.02
N THR A 160 18.33 0.85 -4.04
CA THR A 160 18.73 1.68 -5.17
C THR A 160 19.14 3.08 -4.71
N GLN A 161 20.09 3.68 -5.43
CA GLN A 161 20.55 5.03 -5.15
C GLN A 161 19.52 6.08 -5.60
N LEU A 162 19.24 7.05 -4.72
CA LEU A 162 18.41 8.22 -5.03
C LEU A 162 19.25 9.34 -5.66
N GLN A 163 18.70 10.02 -6.65
CA GLN A 163 19.39 11.14 -7.29
C GLN A 163 19.27 12.42 -6.46
N ALA A 164 20.39 12.90 -5.93
CA ALA A 164 20.49 14.23 -5.34
C ALA A 164 20.29 15.32 -6.42
N GLY A 165 19.38 16.25 -6.15
CA GLY A 165 19.24 17.49 -6.91
C GLY A 165 20.28 18.53 -6.49
N ASP A 166 20.37 19.62 -7.25
CA ASP A 166 21.42 20.63 -7.10
C ASP A 166 21.47 21.29 -5.70
N ASP A 167 20.32 21.36 -5.01
CA ASP A 167 20.17 21.97 -3.68
C ASP A 167 19.99 20.92 -2.56
N ALA A 168 20.29 19.64 -2.81
CA ALA A 168 20.09 18.57 -1.83
C ALA A 168 20.97 18.71 -0.57
N ASP A 169 20.42 18.36 0.60
CA ASP A 169 21.15 18.40 1.88
C ASP A 169 21.91 17.08 2.13
N VAL A 170 23.19 17.06 1.79
CA VAL A 170 24.08 15.89 1.87
C VAL A 170 24.22 15.26 3.26
N GLU A 171 23.76 15.90 4.34
CA GLU A 171 23.77 15.31 5.68
C GLU A 171 22.64 14.29 5.90
N GLN A 172 21.53 14.38 5.13
CA GLN A 172 20.44 13.42 5.27
C GLN A 172 20.73 12.12 4.53
N GLN A 173 20.56 11.01 5.26
CA GLN A 173 20.73 9.67 4.71
C GLN A 173 19.40 9.08 4.29
N LEU A 174 19.14 9.12 2.98
CA LEU A 174 17.96 8.52 2.37
C LEU A 174 18.29 7.17 1.75
N VAL A 175 17.34 6.26 1.85
CA VAL A 175 17.43 4.92 1.25
C VAL A 175 16.14 4.66 0.50
N ARG A 176 16.27 4.17 -0.73
CA ARG A 176 15.15 3.64 -1.49
C ARG A 176 15.26 2.12 -1.54
N VAL A 177 14.17 1.47 -1.16
CA VAL A 177 13.97 0.03 -1.22
C VAL A 177 12.91 -0.23 -2.29
N VAL A 178 13.25 -0.97 -3.33
CA VAL A 178 12.38 -1.30 -4.45
C VAL A 178 11.91 -2.74 -4.26
N GLY A 179 10.67 -2.90 -3.81
CA GLY A 179 10.00 -4.20 -3.81
C GLY A 179 9.41 -4.54 -5.18
N PRO A 180 8.80 -5.73 -5.35
CA PRO A 180 8.27 -6.20 -6.63
C PRO A 180 7.19 -5.31 -7.25
N ARG A 181 6.29 -4.75 -6.42
CA ARG A 181 5.14 -3.94 -6.88
C ARG A 181 5.19 -2.47 -6.45
N GLN A 182 6.00 -2.16 -5.44
CA GLN A 182 6.10 -0.81 -4.89
C GLN A 182 7.50 -0.53 -4.36
N SER A 183 7.84 0.75 -4.21
CA SER A 183 9.07 1.21 -3.59
C SER A 183 8.75 1.88 -2.25
N VAL A 184 9.70 1.87 -1.33
CA VAL A 184 9.66 2.64 -0.09
C VAL A 184 10.88 3.54 -0.04
N ILE A 185 10.68 4.79 0.36
CA ILE A 185 11.76 5.72 0.70
C ILE A 185 11.77 5.93 2.20
N MET A 186 12.95 5.83 2.79
CA MET A 186 13.15 6.03 4.23
C MET A 186 14.30 7.01 4.48
N ALA A 187 14.15 7.83 5.52
CA ALA A 187 15.23 8.63 6.07
C ALA A 187 15.77 8.00 7.35
N LEU A 188 17.07 7.78 7.40
CA LEU A 188 17.75 7.23 8.57
C LEU A 188 18.19 8.36 9.52
N HIS A 189 18.04 8.12 10.82
CA HIS A 189 18.54 9.03 11.84
C HIS A 189 20.08 9.00 11.88
N GLU A 190 20.72 10.17 11.82
CA GLU A 190 22.19 10.35 11.72
C GLU A 190 23.03 9.50 12.69
N LYS A 191 22.52 9.20 13.89
CA LYS A 191 23.29 8.51 14.95
C LYS A 191 22.89 7.08 15.18
N THR A 192 21.61 6.78 15.04
CA THR A 192 21.07 5.45 15.36
C THR A 192 20.90 4.62 14.09
N LEU A 193 20.90 5.27 12.92
CA LEU A 193 20.68 4.67 11.61
C LEU A 193 19.38 3.86 11.53
N GLN A 194 18.43 4.22 12.41
CA GLN A 194 17.07 3.71 12.42
C GLN A 194 16.18 4.64 11.59
N PRO A 195 15.15 4.12 10.90
CA PRO A 195 14.22 4.95 10.15
C PRO A 195 13.56 6.00 11.04
N THR A 196 13.58 7.25 10.60
CA THR A 196 12.83 8.36 11.23
C THR A 196 11.42 8.48 10.67
N TRP A 197 11.29 8.20 9.38
CA TRP A 197 10.03 8.07 8.65
C TRP A 197 10.24 7.15 7.45
N MET A 198 9.14 6.60 6.95
CA MET A 198 9.08 5.83 5.71
C MET A 198 7.88 6.34 4.89
N ALA A 199 8.01 6.34 3.56
CA ALA A 199 6.99 6.81 2.65
C ALA A 199 6.88 5.87 1.43
N PRO A 200 5.66 5.42 1.07
CA PRO A 200 5.45 4.58 -0.10
C PRO A 200 5.58 5.36 -1.41
N VAL A 201 6.08 4.68 -2.44
CA VAL A 201 6.25 5.18 -3.80
C VAL A 201 5.80 4.09 -4.78
N PRO A 202 4.74 4.33 -5.58
CA PRO A 202 4.20 3.32 -6.47
C PRO A 202 5.16 3.09 -7.63
N HIS A 203 5.06 1.91 -8.25
CA HIS A 203 5.64 1.68 -9.57
C HIS A 203 4.63 2.14 -10.64
N ALA A 204 5.13 2.47 -11.83
CA ALA A 204 4.29 2.67 -13.01
C ALA A 204 4.03 1.33 -13.71
N ASP A 205 2.98 1.27 -14.52
CA ASP A 205 2.63 0.12 -15.37
C ASP A 205 2.50 -1.21 -14.60
N VAL A 206 2.22 -1.15 -13.29
CA VAL A 206 1.94 -2.33 -12.48
C VAL A 206 0.67 -2.94 -13.03
N THR A 207 0.78 -4.13 -13.59
CA THR A 207 -0.41 -4.89 -13.95
C THR A 207 -0.97 -5.47 -12.66
N GLU A 208 -2.29 -5.38 -12.45
CA GLU A 208 -2.94 -6.08 -11.35
C GLU A 208 -2.49 -7.54 -11.32
N PRO A 209 -2.13 -8.08 -10.15
CA PRO A 209 -1.76 -9.48 -10.07
C PRO A 209 -2.91 -10.31 -10.65
N ASP A 210 -2.57 -11.24 -11.53
CA ASP A 210 -3.46 -12.38 -11.73
C ASP A 210 -3.65 -12.99 -10.34
N PRO A 211 -4.87 -13.26 -9.84
CA PRO A 211 -5.04 -13.75 -8.48
C PRO A 211 -4.34 -15.11 -8.22
N ALA A 212 -3.73 -15.71 -9.25
CA ALA A 212 -2.76 -16.81 -9.16
C ALA A 212 -1.37 -16.44 -8.58
N ASP A 213 -0.97 -15.16 -8.54
CA ASP A 213 0.35 -14.72 -8.03
C ASP A 213 0.36 -14.47 -6.51
N VAL A 214 -0.81 -14.54 -5.87
CA VAL A 214 -0.97 -14.48 -4.40
C VAL A 214 -0.98 -15.90 -3.85
N VAL A 215 0.13 -16.62 -3.99
CA VAL A 215 0.32 -17.88 -3.26
C VAL A 215 1.08 -17.58 -1.98
N ASP A 216 0.43 -17.91 -0.86
CA ASP A 216 0.93 -17.84 0.50
C ASP A 216 2.38 -18.29 0.62
N GLU A 217 3.18 -17.39 1.16
CA GLU A 217 4.57 -17.60 1.41
C GLU A 217 4.79 -18.13 2.84
N ASP A 218 4.00 -19.15 3.23
CA ASP A 218 4.36 -20.21 4.18
C ASP A 218 3.25 -21.30 4.25
N THR A 219 3.52 -22.52 3.78
CA THR A 219 3.21 -23.77 4.51
C THR A 219 3.82 -25.01 3.84
N GLY A 220 4.73 -25.66 4.55
CA GLY A 220 4.76 -27.14 4.66
C GLY A 220 5.13 -27.98 3.43
N ALA A 221 6.43 -28.25 3.30
CA ALA A 221 7.06 -29.31 2.51
C ALA A 221 6.18 -30.51 2.06
N ALA A 222 6.15 -30.75 0.75
CA ALA A 222 6.18 -32.11 0.18
C ALA A 222 7.03 -32.11 -1.09
N ALA A 223 8.10 -32.90 -1.07
CA ALA A 223 8.96 -33.14 -2.21
C ALA A 223 8.18 -33.87 -3.31
N ASP A 224 8.20 -33.34 -4.54
CA ASP A 224 8.21 -34.20 -5.72
C ASP A 224 9.10 -33.62 -6.82
N ASP A 225 9.94 -34.51 -7.32
CA ASP A 225 10.99 -34.32 -8.32
C ASP A 225 10.35 -34.44 -9.72
N SER A 226 10.32 -33.36 -10.49
CA SER A 226 10.27 -33.44 -11.94
C SER A 226 10.74 -32.13 -12.56
N GLY A 227 11.95 -32.18 -13.12
CA GLY A 227 12.51 -31.08 -13.88
C GLY A 227 11.78 -30.86 -15.20
N ASP A 228 11.53 -29.60 -15.50
CA ASP A 228 11.56 -29.07 -16.86
C ASP A 228 12.28 -27.72 -16.83
N ASP A 229 13.29 -27.64 -17.69
CA ASP A 229 14.26 -26.56 -17.85
C ASP A 229 13.64 -25.51 -18.79
N ALA A 230 13.13 -24.41 -18.23
CA ALA A 230 12.69 -23.24 -18.96
C ALA A 230 13.14 -21.98 -18.22
N SER A 231 14.15 -21.30 -18.78
CA SER A 231 14.58 -19.93 -18.51
C SER A 231 14.49 -19.47 -17.05
N LYS A 232 15.53 -19.75 -16.28
CA LYS A 232 15.82 -19.02 -15.04
C LYS A 232 16.20 -17.60 -15.42
N ASP A 233 15.22 -16.72 -15.32
CA ASP A 233 15.42 -15.28 -15.27
C ASP A 233 15.58 -14.95 -13.78
N SER A 234 16.83 -14.77 -13.31
CA SER A 234 17.14 -14.59 -11.88
C SER A 234 17.29 -13.12 -11.45
N GLY A 235 16.72 -12.19 -12.21
CA GLY A 235 16.54 -10.80 -11.79
C GLY A 235 15.38 -10.65 -10.80
N PRO A 236 15.28 -9.52 -10.08
CA PRO A 236 14.07 -9.18 -9.33
C PRO A 236 12.89 -9.18 -10.32
N LYS A 237 11.90 -10.04 -10.10
CA LYS A 237 10.65 -9.99 -10.86
C LYS A 237 9.87 -8.76 -10.42
N LEU A 238 10.20 -7.60 -10.99
CA LEU A 238 9.40 -6.40 -10.80
C LEU A 238 8.18 -6.48 -11.71
N ASP A 239 7.00 -6.36 -11.10
CA ASP A 239 5.70 -6.39 -11.80
C ASP A 239 5.37 -5.02 -12.45
N GLY A 240 6.12 -3.98 -12.10
CA GLY A 240 6.03 -2.65 -12.69
C GLY A 240 7.38 -2.00 -12.96
N THR A 241 7.34 -0.75 -13.41
CA THR A 241 8.51 0.09 -13.62
C THR A 241 8.69 1.02 -12.42
N PRO A 242 9.78 0.92 -11.63
CA PRO A 242 10.02 1.83 -10.52
C PRO A 242 10.07 3.29 -11.01
N VAL A 243 9.27 4.17 -10.42
CA VAL A 243 9.28 5.59 -10.82
C VAL A 243 10.61 6.25 -10.46
N ASP A 244 11.08 7.15 -11.31
CA ASP A 244 12.30 7.92 -11.04
C ASP A 244 12.06 8.91 -9.89
N CYS A 245 13.02 8.96 -8.97
CA CYS A 245 12.96 9.81 -7.78
C CYS A 245 14.14 10.77 -7.72
N LYS A 246 13.85 12.05 -7.49
CA LYS A 246 14.85 13.10 -7.25
C LYS A 246 14.57 13.80 -5.95
N TRP A 247 15.60 14.18 -5.21
CA TRP A 247 15.42 14.91 -3.95
C TRP A 247 16.12 16.25 -3.94
N SER A 248 15.61 17.15 -3.10
CA SER A 248 16.06 18.54 -2.91
C SER A 248 16.30 18.80 -1.43
N ALA A 249 16.52 20.05 -1.02
CA ALA A 249 16.74 20.40 0.39
C ALA A 249 15.58 19.98 1.33
N ASP A 250 14.33 19.98 0.85
CA ASP A 250 13.16 19.78 1.71
C ASP A 250 12.21 18.66 1.28
N SER A 251 12.36 18.13 0.06
CA SER A 251 11.41 17.20 -0.52
C SER A 251 12.06 16.19 -1.47
N VAL A 252 11.49 14.99 -1.55
CA VAL A 252 11.69 14.00 -2.61
C VAL A 252 10.50 14.06 -3.58
N PHE A 253 10.76 13.97 -4.88
CA PHE A 253 9.76 13.96 -5.94
C PHE A 253 9.86 12.64 -6.70
N CYS A 254 8.78 11.89 -6.75
CA CYS A 254 8.66 10.58 -7.38
C CYS A 254 7.33 10.52 -8.15
N GLY A 255 7.33 10.77 -9.46
CA GLY A 255 6.10 10.85 -10.24
C GLY A 255 5.14 11.93 -9.70
N ASP A 256 3.92 11.53 -9.33
CA ASP A 256 2.89 12.37 -8.72
C ASP A 256 3.09 12.61 -7.21
N ARG A 257 3.99 11.86 -6.57
CA ARG A 257 4.27 11.95 -5.13
C ARG A 257 5.37 12.95 -4.82
N THR A 258 5.08 13.87 -3.90
CA THR A 258 6.05 14.73 -3.21
C THR A 258 6.14 14.31 -1.76
N ILE A 259 7.29 13.81 -1.32
CA ILE A 259 7.57 13.37 0.05
C ILE A 259 8.36 14.46 0.77
N ARG A 260 7.82 15.02 1.85
CA ARG A 260 8.52 16.03 2.65
C ARG A 260 9.60 15.39 3.53
N LEU A 261 10.84 15.82 3.41
CA LEU A 261 11.99 15.22 4.11
C LEU A 261 11.93 15.36 5.64
N LYS A 262 11.20 16.34 6.15
CA LYS A 262 11.10 16.58 7.59
C LYS A 262 10.42 15.43 8.35
N ASP A 263 9.42 14.80 7.73
CA ASP A 263 8.51 13.88 8.41
C ASP A 263 7.91 12.80 7.49
N GLY A 264 8.39 12.71 6.26
CA GLY A 264 7.93 11.73 5.27
C GLY A 264 6.50 11.96 4.80
N GLU A 265 5.93 13.16 4.97
CA GLU A 265 4.57 13.46 4.50
C GLU A 265 4.48 13.35 2.99
N VAL A 266 3.66 12.43 2.51
CA VAL A 266 3.33 12.27 1.09
C VAL A 266 2.24 13.28 0.76
N THR A 267 2.54 14.14 -0.20
CA THR A 267 1.56 15.00 -0.84
C THR A 267 1.49 14.63 -2.31
N LEU A 268 0.29 14.51 -2.83
CA LEU A 268 0.08 14.25 -4.24
C LEU A 268 -0.05 15.58 -4.93
N LYS A 269 0.79 15.80 -5.93
CA LYS A 269 0.70 17.00 -6.76
C LYS A 269 0.08 16.60 -8.10
N PRO A 270 -0.76 17.49 -8.69
CA PRO A 270 -1.04 17.44 -10.10
C PRO A 270 0.28 17.28 -10.86
N GLY A 271 0.37 16.25 -11.70
CA GLY A 271 1.49 16.14 -12.63
C GLY A 271 1.50 17.40 -13.49
N ASP A 272 2.52 18.23 -13.34
CA ASP A 272 2.81 19.23 -14.35
C ASP A 272 3.25 18.41 -15.59
N ASP A 273 2.39 18.31 -16.60
CA ASP A 273 2.65 17.67 -17.92
C ASP A 273 3.93 18.18 -18.63
N SER A 274 4.69 19.06 -18.00
CA SER A 274 5.89 19.70 -18.53
C SER A 274 7.15 18.84 -18.52
N ASN A 275 7.12 17.62 -17.95
CA ASN A 275 8.29 16.74 -17.93
C ASN A 275 8.03 15.29 -18.37
N SER A 276 6.92 15.00 -19.05
CA SER A 276 6.90 13.86 -19.95
C SER A 276 7.95 14.14 -21.04
N SER A 277 8.94 13.26 -21.11
CA SER A 277 10.03 13.31 -22.07
C SER A 277 9.48 13.61 -23.46
N LYS A 278 9.94 14.72 -24.06
CA LYS A 278 9.68 15.04 -25.45
C LYS A 278 10.06 13.84 -26.32
N SER A 279 9.06 13.16 -26.85
CA SER A 279 9.22 12.32 -28.02
C SER A 279 9.44 13.27 -29.21
N ASP A 280 10.71 13.42 -29.59
CA ASP A 280 11.07 14.13 -30.82
C ASP A 280 10.45 13.38 -32.00
N GLY A 281 9.41 13.97 -32.58
CA GLY A 281 8.75 13.45 -33.75
C GLY A 281 9.66 13.50 -34.98
N SER A 282 9.84 12.35 -35.62
CA SER A 282 10.02 12.28 -37.07
C SER A 282 9.29 11.07 -37.61
N SER A 283 8.33 11.33 -38.49
CA SER A 283 7.62 10.34 -39.30
C SER A 283 8.57 9.47 -40.12
N ASP A 284 8.39 8.15 -40.12
CA ASP A 284 7.86 7.37 -41.26
C ASP A 284 7.86 5.86 -40.92
N GLY A 285 6.84 5.15 -41.40
CA GLY A 285 6.87 3.70 -41.71
C GLY A 285 7.07 2.67 -40.60
N THR A 286 5.96 1.99 -40.24
CA THR A 286 5.86 0.55 -39.93
C THR A 286 7.03 -0.12 -39.20
N ASP A 287 6.84 -0.46 -37.93
CA ASP A 287 7.14 -1.77 -37.36
C ASP A 287 6.34 -1.95 -36.06
N ASN A 288 5.89 -3.19 -35.80
CA ASN A 288 5.35 -3.57 -34.50
C ASN A 288 6.51 -3.49 -33.50
N GLU A 289 6.60 -2.42 -32.73
CA GLU A 289 7.57 -2.32 -31.64
C GLU A 289 7.06 -3.13 -30.44
N ASP A 290 7.88 -4.13 -30.12
CA ASP A 290 8.08 -4.70 -28.79
C ASP A 290 7.94 -3.61 -27.73
N THR A 291 7.21 -3.86 -26.66
CA THR A 291 7.17 -3.00 -25.47
C THR A 291 8.55 -3.03 -24.82
N SER A 292 9.49 -2.24 -25.33
CA SER A 292 10.83 -2.11 -24.77
C SER A 292 10.71 -1.56 -23.35
N THR A 293 11.21 -2.32 -22.36
CA THR A 293 11.41 -1.85 -21.00
C THR A 293 12.18 -0.53 -21.04
N ALA A 294 11.58 0.55 -20.51
CA ALA A 294 12.25 1.83 -20.45
C ALA A 294 13.46 1.71 -19.51
N GLU A 295 14.66 1.68 -20.08
CA GLU A 295 15.90 1.54 -19.32
C GLU A 295 16.13 2.78 -18.45
N VAL A 296 16.43 2.59 -17.16
CA VAL A 296 16.75 3.72 -16.27
C VAL A 296 18.13 4.26 -16.63
N LYS A 297 18.19 5.56 -16.91
CA LYS A 297 19.42 6.24 -17.27
C LYS A 297 20.38 6.30 -16.08
N ASP A 298 21.56 5.69 -16.23
CA ASP A 298 22.64 5.74 -15.25
C ASP A 298 23.58 6.95 -15.51
N PRO A 299 23.52 8.03 -14.70
CA PRO A 299 24.36 9.20 -14.90
C PRO A 299 25.85 8.92 -14.61
N THR A 300 26.17 7.89 -13.84
CA THR A 300 27.57 7.53 -13.57
C THR A 300 28.23 6.99 -14.84
N THR A 301 27.46 6.27 -15.66
CA THR A 301 27.89 5.81 -16.98
C THR A 301 28.20 6.99 -17.92
N GLU A 302 27.41 8.07 -17.90
CA GLU A 302 27.66 9.26 -18.74
C GLU A 302 28.92 10.05 -18.35
N ALA A 303 29.34 9.95 -17.08
CA ALA A 303 30.51 10.66 -16.56
C ALA A 303 31.83 9.92 -16.89
N VAL A 304 31.77 8.67 -17.35
CA VAL A 304 32.94 7.87 -17.67
C VAL A 304 33.37 8.11 -19.14
N PRO A 305 34.60 8.58 -19.42
CA PRO A 305 35.04 8.95 -20.76
C PRO A 305 35.44 7.74 -21.64
N VAL A 306 34.96 6.53 -21.31
CA VAL A 306 35.17 5.29 -22.08
C VAL A 306 34.02 5.11 -23.05
N THR A 307 34.31 4.83 -24.32
CA THR A 307 33.30 4.63 -25.36
C THR A 307 33.12 3.15 -25.68
N VAL A 308 31.88 2.68 -25.66
CA VAL A 308 31.49 1.38 -26.24
C VAL A 308 31.22 1.58 -27.72
N ASN A 309 31.98 0.91 -28.59
CA ASN A 309 31.79 1.00 -30.03
C ASN A 309 30.71 0.02 -30.52
N ASP A 310 30.17 0.25 -31.72
CA ASP A 310 29.17 -0.60 -32.40
C ASP A 310 29.56 -2.08 -32.59
N ASN A 311 30.81 -2.44 -32.31
CA ASN A 311 31.34 -3.80 -32.39
C ASN A 311 31.62 -4.43 -31.02
N GLY A 312 31.18 -3.79 -29.93
CA GLY A 312 31.37 -4.21 -28.54
C GLY A 312 32.74 -3.85 -27.96
N LYS A 313 33.66 -3.27 -28.75
CA LYS A 313 34.98 -2.91 -28.23
C LYS A 313 34.92 -1.64 -27.41
N LEU A 314 35.73 -1.59 -26.35
CA LEU A 314 35.93 -0.39 -25.57
C LEU A 314 37.03 0.49 -26.17
N SER A 315 36.86 1.81 -26.11
CA SER A 315 37.86 2.80 -26.51
C SER A 315 38.08 3.83 -25.42
N SER A 316 39.35 4.18 -25.22
CA SER A 316 39.76 5.15 -24.22
C SER A 316 39.44 6.59 -24.64
N PRO A 317 39.54 7.57 -23.72
CA PRO A 317 39.28 8.98 -24.03
C PRO A 317 40.18 9.52 -25.16
N SER A 318 41.34 8.91 -25.34
CA SER A 318 42.31 9.25 -26.39
C SER A 318 41.98 8.63 -27.77
N GLY A 319 40.92 7.82 -27.86
CA GLY A 319 40.51 7.12 -29.08
C GLY A 319 41.26 5.82 -29.35
N ASN A 320 42.06 5.33 -28.40
CA ASN A 320 42.73 4.04 -28.52
C ASN A 320 41.81 2.90 -28.07
N THR A 321 41.77 1.80 -28.83
CA THR A 321 40.96 0.63 -28.49
C THR A 321 41.68 -0.25 -27.46
N TYR A 322 40.95 -0.77 -26.47
CA TYR A 322 41.47 -1.82 -25.58
C TYR A 322 41.45 -3.17 -26.31
N PRO A 323 42.60 -3.79 -26.63
CA PRO A 323 42.68 -4.87 -27.61
C PRO A 323 42.02 -6.18 -27.18
N ASP A 324 41.93 -6.45 -25.88
CA ASP A 324 41.51 -7.73 -25.29
C ASP A 324 40.19 -7.63 -24.50
N VAL A 325 39.41 -6.56 -24.71
CA VAL A 325 38.14 -6.32 -24.03
C VAL A 325 37.02 -6.13 -25.04
N ASN A 326 35.94 -6.87 -24.83
CA ASN A 326 34.69 -6.75 -25.56
C ASN A 326 33.56 -6.90 -24.57
N VAL A 327 32.54 -6.06 -24.71
CA VAL A 327 31.27 -6.19 -23.99
C VAL A 327 30.22 -6.82 -24.89
N ASP A 328 29.25 -7.49 -24.28
CA ASP A 328 28.05 -7.97 -24.97
C ASP A 328 27.17 -6.77 -25.36
N LEU A 329 26.92 -6.61 -26.67
CA LEU A 329 26.10 -5.49 -27.18
C LEU A 329 24.60 -5.71 -26.97
N ASP A 330 24.19 -6.96 -26.74
CA ASP A 330 22.81 -7.30 -26.40
C ASP A 330 22.55 -7.11 -24.89
N ALA A 331 23.59 -6.81 -24.10
CA ALA A 331 23.50 -6.54 -22.68
C ALA A 331 23.56 -5.04 -22.37
N THR A 332 22.96 -4.64 -21.26
CA THR A 332 23.06 -3.28 -20.75
C THR A 332 24.45 -3.02 -20.17
N VAL A 333 25.26 -2.22 -20.86
CA VAL A 333 26.62 -1.87 -20.40
C VAL A 333 26.57 -0.70 -19.42
N ARG A 334 27.15 -0.90 -18.23
CA ARG A 334 27.21 0.07 -17.13
C ARG A 334 28.65 0.42 -16.80
N MET A 335 28.90 1.67 -16.41
CA MET A 335 30.25 2.18 -16.12
C MET A 335 30.28 3.05 -14.87
N VAL A 336 31.36 2.94 -14.08
CA VAL A 336 31.60 3.77 -12.90
C VAL A 336 33.06 4.21 -12.85
N GLY A 337 33.34 5.40 -12.31
CA GLY A 337 34.67 6.01 -12.33
C GLY A 337 35.01 6.78 -11.05
N ALA A 338 36.29 6.80 -10.69
CA ALA A 338 36.80 7.54 -9.53
C ALA A 338 37.18 9.01 -9.83
N GLY A 339 36.64 9.60 -10.91
CA GLY A 339 36.93 10.94 -11.42
C GLY A 339 37.37 10.98 -12.90
N GLU A 340 37.67 12.18 -13.41
CA GLU A 340 38.03 12.41 -14.82
C GLU A 340 39.39 11.81 -15.25
N ASP A 341 40.32 11.62 -14.30
CA ASP A 341 41.71 11.17 -14.54
C ASP A 341 42.08 9.89 -13.75
N ARG A 342 41.11 9.05 -13.41
CA ARG A 342 41.28 7.89 -12.52
C ARG A 342 40.74 6.63 -13.17
N PRO A 343 41.16 5.42 -12.75
CA PRO A 343 40.72 4.20 -13.41
C PRO A 343 39.19 4.04 -13.33
N TRP A 344 38.64 3.51 -14.42
CA TRP A 344 37.21 3.30 -14.64
C TRP A 344 36.90 1.82 -14.68
N VAL A 345 35.67 1.47 -14.32
CA VAL A 345 35.18 0.10 -14.33
C VAL A 345 34.00 0.01 -15.28
N VAL A 346 34.01 -1.00 -16.15
CA VAL A 346 32.97 -1.26 -17.16
C VAL A 346 32.44 -2.68 -16.96
N SER A 347 31.12 -2.84 -17.03
CA SER A 347 30.49 -4.15 -16.95
C SER A 347 29.31 -4.29 -17.90
N ASP A 348 29.13 -5.48 -18.45
CA ASP A 348 27.98 -5.92 -19.23
C ASP A 348 27.08 -6.89 -18.45
N GLY A 349 27.19 -6.92 -17.11
CA GLY A 349 26.49 -7.85 -16.24
C GLY A 349 27.08 -9.27 -16.20
N LYS A 350 27.98 -9.63 -17.12
CA LYS A 350 28.68 -10.94 -17.12
C LYS A 350 30.16 -10.81 -16.77
N THR A 351 30.74 -9.66 -17.05
CA THR A 351 32.15 -9.38 -16.81
C THR A 351 32.33 -7.99 -16.21
N VAL A 352 33.30 -7.86 -15.31
CA VAL A 352 33.73 -6.57 -14.75
C VAL A 352 35.17 -6.33 -15.22
N VAL A 353 35.42 -5.16 -15.81
CA VAL A 353 36.71 -4.80 -16.39
C VAL A 353 37.13 -3.44 -15.85
N ALA A 354 38.29 -3.40 -15.18
CA ALA A 354 38.92 -2.16 -14.80
C ALA A 354 39.92 -1.72 -15.87
N VAL A 355 39.83 -0.45 -16.26
CA VAL A 355 40.67 0.18 -17.28
C VAL A 355 41.23 1.50 -16.77
N ASP A 356 42.42 1.84 -17.22
CA ASP A 356 43.01 3.18 -17.10
C ASP A 356 43.06 3.82 -18.50
N ALA A 357 43.58 5.05 -18.63
CA ALA A 357 43.59 5.87 -19.86
C ALA A 357 44.05 5.15 -21.14
N ASP A 358 44.90 4.12 -21.04
CA ASP A 358 45.44 3.38 -22.18
C ASP A 358 45.62 1.87 -21.94
N SER A 359 45.21 1.33 -20.79
CA SER A 359 45.47 -0.07 -20.45
C SER A 359 44.33 -0.73 -19.69
N VAL A 360 44.26 -2.05 -19.81
CA VAL A 360 43.38 -2.89 -19.00
C VAL A 360 44.14 -3.27 -17.73
N LEU A 361 43.58 -2.95 -16.57
CA LEU A 361 44.20 -3.23 -15.28
C LEU A 361 43.94 -4.68 -14.88
N TRP A 362 42.68 -5.08 -14.87
CA TRP A 362 42.24 -6.44 -14.59
C TRP A 362 40.84 -6.70 -15.16
N LYS A 363 40.48 -7.99 -15.20
CA LYS A 363 39.17 -8.48 -15.65
C LYS A 363 38.73 -9.62 -14.74
N SER A 364 37.44 -9.62 -14.37
CA SER A 364 36.80 -10.72 -13.64
C SER A 364 35.49 -11.12 -14.32
N GLU A 365 35.14 -12.40 -14.24
CA GLU A 365 33.80 -12.89 -14.55
C GLU A 365 32.87 -12.62 -13.37
N LEU A 366 31.60 -12.35 -13.67
CA LEU A 366 30.55 -12.11 -12.70
C LEU A 366 29.45 -13.16 -12.90
N GLY A 367 29.14 -13.91 -11.84
CA GLY A 367 28.01 -14.84 -11.86
C GLY A 367 26.68 -14.10 -11.85
N GLU A 368 25.61 -14.77 -12.27
CA GLU A 368 24.27 -14.17 -12.37
C GLU A 368 23.79 -13.57 -11.03
N THR A 369 23.90 -14.31 -9.92
CA THR A 369 23.56 -13.82 -8.58
C THR A 369 24.37 -12.59 -8.17
N ALA A 370 25.66 -12.57 -8.51
CA ALA A 370 26.55 -11.44 -8.22
C ALA A 370 26.18 -10.20 -9.06
N ALA A 371 25.78 -10.41 -10.32
CA ALA A 371 25.29 -9.36 -11.20
C ALA A 371 23.98 -8.76 -10.70
N THR A 372 23.02 -9.60 -10.29
CA THR A 372 21.75 -9.17 -9.70
C THR A 372 21.98 -8.37 -8.42
N ALA A 373 22.75 -8.89 -7.46
CA ALA A 373 23.01 -8.23 -6.19
C ALA A 373 23.77 -6.89 -6.34
N THR A 374 24.59 -6.78 -7.38
CA THR A 374 25.31 -5.53 -7.73
C THR A 374 24.42 -4.54 -8.51
N GLY A 375 23.22 -4.94 -8.92
CA GLY A 375 22.31 -4.14 -9.74
C GLY A 375 22.71 -4.04 -11.21
N LEU A 376 23.52 -4.98 -11.71
CA LEU A 376 23.98 -5.04 -13.10
C LEU A 376 23.07 -5.91 -14.00
N GLY A 377 22.15 -6.69 -13.41
CA GLY A 377 21.26 -7.61 -14.14
C GLY A 377 19.86 -7.07 -14.46
N GLU A 378 19.39 -6.02 -13.80
CA GLU A 378 18.05 -5.46 -14.00
C GLU A 378 18.12 -4.09 -14.70
N PRO A 379 17.77 -3.96 -16.00
CA PRO A 379 17.90 -2.72 -16.75
C PRO A 379 16.98 -1.58 -16.25
N ARG A 380 15.90 -1.91 -15.53
CA ARG A 380 15.00 -0.93 -14.90
C ARG A 380 15.54 -0.38 -13.58
N LEU A 381 16.69 -0.86 -13.10
CA LEU A 381 17.33 -0.39 -11.88
C LEU A 381 18.71 0.22 -12.19
N ARG A 382 19.12 1.16 -11.34
CA ARG A 382 20.49 1.66 -11.34
C ARG A 382 21.39 0.68 -10.61
N PRO A 383 22.59 0.39 -11.14
CA PRO A 383 23.58 -0.41 -10.42
C PRO A 383 23.96 0.22 -9.08
N ASN A 384 24.24 -0.60 -8.08
CA ASN A 384 24.56 -0.15 -6.73
C ASN A 384 26.06 -0.16 -6.42
N TRP A 385 26.89 -0.62 -7.34
CA TRP A 385 28.34 -0.52 -7.23
C TRP A 385 28.82 0.94 -7.17
N THR A 386 29.95 1.17 -6.53
CA THR A 386 30.58 2.50 -6.50
C THR A 386 32.09 2.37 -6.42
N ILE A 387 32.80 3.44 -6.74
CA ILE A 387 34.23 3.57 -6.44
C ILE A 387 34.42 4.72 -5.46
N GLU A 388 34.86 4.39 -4.25
CA GLU A 388 35.20 5.35 -3.20
C GLU A 388 36.66 5.18 -2.81
N ASP A 389 37.44 6.27 -2.78
CA ASP A 389 38.87 6.24 -2.45
C ASP A 389 39.68 5.14 -3.18
N GLU A 390 39.42 4.93 -4.48
CA GLU A 390 40.05 3.89 -5.34
C GLU A 390 39.69 2.44 -4.97
N VAL A 391 38.64 2.25 -4.18
CA VAL A 391 38.06 0.95 -3.84
C VAL A 391 36.72 0.78 -4.54
N LEU A 392 36.65 -0.22 -5.41
CA LEU A 392 35.40 -0.68 -6.02
C LEU A 392 34.64 -1.53 -5.00
N VAL A 393 33.42 -1.12 -4.66
CA VAL A 393 32.52 -1.90 -3.82
C VAL A 393 31.56 -2.68 -4.71
N VAL A 394 31.64 -4.01 -4.65
CA VAL A 394 30.87 -4.96 -5.48
C VAL A 394 30.45 -6.17 -4.64
N ALA A 395 29.54 -6.98 -5.20
CA ALA A 395 29.03 -8.16 -4.55
C ALA A 395 29.38 -9.48 -5.27
N ASP A 396 29.38 -10.56 -4.51
CA ASP A 396 29.35 -11.93 -5.00
C ASP A 396 28.37 -12.82 -4.20
N ASP A 397 28.45 -14.14 -4.38
CA ASP A 397 27.59 -15.14 -3.74
C ASP A 397 27.75 -15.24 -2.21
N LYS A 398 28.75 -14.56 -1.63
CA LYS A 398 29.04 -14.60 -0.19
C LYS A 398 28.81 -13.27 0.51
N GLY A 399 28.52 -12.19 -0.23
CA GLY A 399 28.26 -10.87 0.31
C GLY A 399 28.98 -9.75 -0.44
N VAL A 400 29.24 -8.64 0.25
CA VAL A 400 29.82 -7.42 -0.32
C VAL A 400 31.30 -7.35 -0.01
N HIS A 401 32.11 -6.95 -0.98
CA HIS A 401 33.55 -6.80 -0.78
C HIS A 401 34.12 -5.57 -1.50
N GLY A 402 35.21 -5.05 -0.94
CA GLY A 402 35.96 -3.94 -1.52
C GLY A 402 37.18 -4.44 -2.29
N VAL A 403 37.34 -3.96 -3.53
CA VAL A 403 38.44 -4.34 -4.43
C VAL A 403 39.25 -3.11 -4.78
N ALA A 404 40.58 -3.18 -4.62
CA ALA A 404 41.47 -2.14 -5.11
C ALA A 404 41.37 -2.03 -6.64
N VAL A 405 40.94 -0.88 -7.16
CA VAL A 405 40.66 -0.69 -8.60
C VAL A 405 41.90 -0.86 -9.46
N ASP A 406 43.09 -0.55 -8.93
CA ASP A 406 44.35 -0.62 -9.67
C ASP A 406 44.86 -2.04 -9.94
N SER A 407 44.52 -2.99 -9.07
CA SER A 407 45.16 -4.30 -8.98
C SER A 407 44.18 -5.47 -8.98
N GLY A 408 42.90 -5.22 -8.67
CA GLY A 408 41.89 -6.25 -8.54
C GLY A 408 42.02 -7.04 -7.24
N GLN A 409 42.80 -6.55 -6.27
CA GLN A 409 42.99 -7.21 -4.98
C GLN A 409 41.79 -6.94 -4.06
N GLU A 410 41.17 -8.00 -3.53
CA GLU A 410 40.20 -7.90 -2.44
C GLU A 410 40.89 -7.33 -1.17
N LEU A 411 40.36 -6.22 -0.66
CA LEU A 411 40.85 -5.54 0.54
C LEU A 411 40.10 -5.99 1.79
N TRP A 412 38.78 -6.14 1.67
CA TRP A 412 37.89 -6.51 2.77
C TRP A 412 36.58 -7.13 2.27
N ARG A 413 35.84 -7.76 3.19
CA ARG A 413 34.55 -8.41 2.93
C ARG A 413 33.58 -8.27 4.10
N VAL A 414 32.30 -8.17 3.77
CA VAL A 414 31.16 -8.39 4.66
C VAL A 414 30.43 -9.63 4.18
N ASP A 415 30.49 -10.71 4.97
CA ASP A 415 29.78 -11.96 4.69
C ASP A 415 28.29 -11.78 5.03
N ALA A 416 27.41 -11.94 4.04
CA ALA A 416 25.95 -11.85 4.18
C ALA A 416 25.24 -12.71 3.12
N GLU A 417 24.04 -13.20 3.43
CA GLU A 417 23.10 -13.61 2.37
C GLU A 417 22.61 -12.34 1.68
N LEU A 418 22.71 -12.25 0.36
CA LEU A 418 22.64 -10.95 -0.31
C LEU A 418 21.54 -10.91 -1.37
N ASP A 419 20.54 -10.07 -1.12
CA ASP A 419 19.56 -9.70 -2.13
C ASP A 419 20.07 -8.50 -2.93
N SER A 420 20.56 -7.48 -2.23
CA SER A 420 21.12 -6.26 -2.82
C SER A 420 21.98 -5.51 -1.81
N PHE A 421 22.81 -4.58 -2.27
CA PHE A 421 23.50 -3.63 -1.39
C PHE A 421 23.46 -2.24 -1.99
N THR A 422 23.85 -1.22 -1.24
CA THR A 422 24.22 0.10 -1.78
C THR A 422 25.21 0.81 -0.86
N VAL A 423 25.97 1.75 -1.41
CA VAL A 423 26.83 2.63 -0.64
C VAL A 423 26.31 4.06 -0.76
N ALA A 424 26.10 4.72 0.38
CA ALA A 424 25.62 6.10 0.45
C ALA A 424 26.39 6.86 1.53
N GLY A 425 27.19 7.84 1.10
CA GLY A 425 28.12 8.54 1.99
C GLY A 425 29.07 7.55 2.65
N SER A 426 29.23 7.64 3.98
CA SER A 426 30.14 6.76 4.74
C SER A 426 29.55 5.39 5.11
N HIS A 427 28.41 5.01 4.54
CA HIS A 427 27.72 3.79 4.97
C HIS A 427 27.54 2.79 3.83
N LEU A 428 27.78 1.52 4.16
CA LEU A 428 27.37 0.37 3.36
C LEU A 428 26.05 -0.15 3.91
N MET A 429 25.08 -0.34 3.03
CA MET A 429 23.78 -0.91 3.35
C MET A 429 23.62 -2.21 2.61
N ILE A 430 23.20 -3.26 3.31
CA ILE A 430 22.97 -4.59 2.76
C ILE A 430 21.52 -4.95 3.01
N MET A 431 20.83 -5.44 1.98
CA MET A 431 19.54 -6.07 2.10
C MET A 431 19.71 -7.59 2.06
N SER A 432 19.18 -8.26 3.07
CA SER A 432 19.24 -9.71 3.23
C SER A 432 17.94 -10.23 3.83
N ASP A 433 17.15 -10.98 3.05
CA ASP A 433 15.92 -11.62 3.52
C ASP A 433 14.98 -10.65 4.26
N GLY A 434 14.75 -9.49 3.63
CA GLY A 434 13.90 -8.44 4.20
C GLY A 434 14.52 -7.65 5.35
N VAL A 435 15.81 -7.82 5.68
CA VAL A 435 16.50 -7.02 6.68
C VAL A 435 17.49 -6.07 6.01
N LEU A 436 17.40 -4.78 6.34
CA LEU A 436 18.39 -3.77 6.01
C LEU A 436 19.45 -3.70 7.11
N GLU A 437 20.66 -4.11 6.80
CA GLU A 437 21.83 -4.01 7.66
C GLU A 437 22.70 -2.82 7.26
N VAL A 438 23.05 -1.97 8.22
CA VAL A 438 23.81 -0.72 7.98
C VAL A 438 25.17 -0.80 8.65
N PHE A 439 26.22 -0.60 7.86
CA PHE A 439 27.63 -0.59 8.24
C PHE A 439 28.24 0.78 8.02
N ASP A 440 29.26 1.16 8.81
CA ASP A 440 29.85 2.50 8.80
C ASP A 440 31.37 2.44 8.60
N PHE A 441 31.85 3.06 7.52
CA PHE A 441 33.27 3.13 7.17
C PHE A 441 34.07 4.12 8.03
N THR A 442 33.42 5.00 8.80
CA THR A 442 34.11 5.86 9.78
C THR A 442 34.52 5.09 11.03
N ASP A 443 33.93 3.91 11.25
CA ASP A 443 34.29 2.93 12.29
C ASP A 443 34.67 1.59 11.66
N SER A 444 35.83 1.55 11.02
CA SER A 444 36.32 0.32 10.38
C SER A 444 36.72 -0.74 11.39
N SER A 445 36.47 -1.99 11.02
CA SER A 445 36.91 -3.18 11.73
C SER A 445 38.43 -3.36 11.68
N ASP A 446 38.97 -4.06 12.69
CA ASP A 446 40.37 -4.50 12.72
C ASP A 446 40.59 -5.82 11.96
N VAL A 447 39.52 -6.45 11.46
CA VAL A 447 39.57 -7.67 10.64
C VAL A 447 39.11 -7.39 9.22
N ASP A 448 39.70 -8.10 8.26
CA ASP A 448 39.39 -7.94 6.83
C ASP A 448 38.03 -8.55 6.44
N THR A 449 37.47 -9.44 7.28
CA THR A 449 36.16 -10.05 7.06
C THR A 449 35.25 -9.82 8.26
N VAL A 450 34.13 -9.15 8.03
CA VAL A 450 33.05 -8.93 9.00
C VAL A 450 31.87 -9.82 8.62
N LYS A 451 31.15 -10.35 9.60
CA LYS A 451 29.91 -11.09 9.34
C LYS A 451 28.73 -10.20 9.67
N ALA A 452 27.78 -10.14 8.75
CA ALA A 452 26.48 -9.55 8.95
C ALA A 452 25.73 -10.27 10.08
N ASP A 453 25.10 -9.50 10.96
CA ASP A 453 24.20 -9.96 12.00
C ASP A 453 22.84 -9.30 11.78
N PRO A 454 21.86 -10.00 11.19
CA PRO A 454 20.52 -9.45 10.94
C PRO A 454 19.76 -9.10 12.22
N GLY A 455 20.35 -9.32 13.42
CA GLY A 455 19.83 -8.80 14.68
C GLY A 455 18.76 -9.69 15.32
N TYR A 456 18.52 -10.89 14.76
CA TYR A 456 17.61 -11.88 15.37
C TYR A 456 18.12 -12.44 16.71
N ASN A 457 19.40 -12.21 17.06
CA ASN A 457 20.03 -12.79 18.25
C ASN A 457 20.28 -11.78 19.38
N LEU A 458 19.61 -12.06 20.49
CA LEU A 458 19.68 -11.42 21.81
C LEU A 458 21.11 -11.19 22.33
N GLY A 459 21.47 -9.94 22.62
CA GLY A 459 22.64 -9.60 23.43
C GLY A 459 23.01 -8.11 23.47
N ASP A 460 22.34 -7.34 24.31
CA ASP A 460 22.82 -6.04 24.86
C ASP A 460 22.94 -4.79 23.95
N GLY A 461 22.30 -4.74 22.78
CA GLY A 461 22.31 -3.55 21.93
C GLY A 461 21.06 -3.34 21.09
N GLY A 462 19.96 -2.89 21.72
CA GLY A 462 18.73 -2.46 21.03
C GLY A 462 17.84 -3.62 20.58
N ALA A 463 16.88 -4.00 21.40
CA ALA A 463 15.91 -5.03 21.02
C ALA A 463 15.08 -4.53 19.82
N ILE A 464 15.25 -5.19 18.67
CA ILE A 464 14.20 -5.23 17.65
C ILE A 464 12.96 -5.80 18.35
N ALA A 465 11.92 -4.99 18.54
CA ALA A 465 10.69 -5.44 19.21
C ALA A 465 10.13 -6.63 18.42
N LYS A 466 10.00 -7.79 19.06
CA LYS A 466 9.45 -8.98 18.40
C LYS A 466 7.98 -8.74 18.12
N PHE A 467 7.57 -8.97 16.88
CA PHE A 467 6.16 -8.97 16.53
C PHE A 467 5.45 -10.11 17.26
N PRO A 468 4.25 -9.88 17.79
CA PRO A 468 3.39 -10.98 18.22
C PRO A 468 3.02 -11.81 16.98
N GLY A 469 3.27 -13.11 17.02
CA GLY A 469 2.81 -14.03 15.97
C GLY A 469 1.28 -14.23 16.03
N ALA A 470 0.69 -14.78 14.97
CA ALA A 470 -0.76 -15.01 14.87
C ALA A 470 -1.34 -15.75 16.10
N ASP A 471 -0.62 -16.73 16.65
CA ASP A 471 -1.02 -17.48 17.85
C ASP A 471 -1.30 -16.60 19.08
N ALA A 472 -0.63 -15.44 19.18
CA ALA A 472 -0.84 -14.49 20.28
C ALA A 472 -2.24 -13.85 20.22
N PHE A 473 -2.81 -13.72 19.02
CA PHE A 473 -4.12 -13.12 18.77
C PHE A 473 -5.23 -14.18 18.83
N LYS A 474 -5.02 -15.33 18.17
CA LYS A 474 -6.07 -16.33 17.90
C LYS A 474 -6.77 -16.90 19.16
N ASN A 475 -6.10 -16.94 20.30
CA ASN A 475 -6.62 -17.56 21.53
C ASN A 475 -6.61 -16.58 22.72
N THR A 476 -6.90 -15.32 22.44
CA THR A 476 -6.82 -14.21 23.39
C THR A 476 -8.11 -13.40 23.39
N LYS A 477 -8.41 -12.77 24.53
CA LYS A 477 -9.43 -11.72 24.62
C LYS A 477 -8.85 -10.37 24.18
N LEU A 478 -9.45 -9.75 23.15
CA LEU A 478 -8.94 -8.55 22.49
C LEU A 478 -10.02 -7.48 22.37
N SER A 479 -9.59 -6.21 22.36
CA SER A 479 -10.41 -5.13 21.81
C SER A 479 -10.47 -5.29 20.29
N THR A 480 -11.68 -5.41 19.73
CA THR A 480 -11.96 -5.69 18.31
C THR A 480 -12.56 -4.45 17.63
N PRO A 481 -12.40 -4.27 16.31
CA PRO A 481 -13.04 -3.18 15.57
C PRO A 481 -14.54 -3.03 15.91
N PRO A 482 -15.00 -1.83 16.30
CA PRO A 482 -16.36 -1.64 16.79
C PRO A 482 -17.47 -2.03 15.81
N GLY A 483 -17.40 -1.60 14.55
CA GLY A 483 -18.37 -1.96 13.53
C GLY A 483 -18.42 -3.47 13.32
N CYS A 484 -17.27 -4.14 13.31
CA CYS A 484 -17.16 -5.59 13.22
C CYS A 484 -17.86 -6.32 14.38
N VAL A 485 -17.78 -5.80 15.61
CA VAL A 485 -18.50 -6.35 16.77
C VAL A 485 -20.00 -6.10 16.66
N GLU A 486 -20.39 -4.87 16.34
CA GLU A 486 -21.79 -4.47 16.17
C GLU A 486 -22.48 -5.31 15.07
N PHE A 487 -21.77 -5.57 13.97
CA PHE A 487 -22.28 -6.35 12.85
C PHE A 487 -22.14 -7.86 13.02
N GLY A 488 -21.01 -8.36 13.54
CA GLY A 488 -20.71 -9.79 13.60
C GLY A 488 -21.26 -10.51 14.83
N LEU A 489 -21.37 -9.82 15.97
CA LEU A 489 -21.76 -10.45 17.25
C LEU A 489 -23.03 -9.87 17.86
N ALA A 490 -23.50 -8.72 17.36
CA ALA A 490 -24.68 -8.02 17.88
C ALA A 490 -25.67 -7.63 16.77
N TYR A 491 -25.69 -8.36 15.65
CA TYR A 491 -26.49 -8.00 14.47
C TYR A 491 -27.99 -7.83 14.77
N GLU A 492 -28.62 -8.83 15.39
CA GLU A 492 -30.07 -8.76 15.70
C GLU A 492 -30.38 -7.56 16.60
N ASP A 493 -29.56 -7.39 17.62
CA ASP A 493 -29.69 -6.34 18.63
C ASP A 493 -29.54 -4.95 17.98
N TYR A 494 -28.55 -4.75 17.12
CA TYR A 494 -28.21 -3.44 16.57
C TYR A 494 -29.00 -3.06 15.30
N TYR A 495 -29.21 -4.01 14.40
CA TYR A 495 -29.81 -3.75 13.08
C TYR A 495 -31.28 -4.17 12.97
N LEU A 496 -31.74 -5.13 13.79
CA LEU A 496 -33.12 -5.61 13.77
C LEU A 496 -33.92 -5.20 15.02
N GLY A 497 -33.26 -4.67 16.05
CA GLY A 497 -33.86 -4.24 17.30
C GLY A 497 -34.66 -2.93 17.22
N ASP A 498 -35.70 -2.82 18.05
CA ASP A 498 -36.47 -1.58 18.21
C ASP A 498 -35.71 -0.58 19.12
N GLY A 499 -34.89 0.28 18.53
CA GLY A 499 -34.26 1.44 19.20
C GLY A 499 -32.76 1.29 19.50
N PRO A 500 -32.09 2.36 19.99
CA PRO A 500 -30.65 2.33 20.21
C PRO A 500 -30.27 1.33 21.30
N LEU A 501 -29.19 0.57 21.07
CA LEU A 501 -28.67 -0.38 22.05
C LEU A 501 -28.24 0.29 23.35
N GLU A 502 -28.88 -0.11 24.46
CA GLU A 502 -28.42 0.18 25.81
C GLU A 502 -28.43 -1.08 26.69
N PRO A 503 -27.24 -1.58 27.14
CA PRO A 503 -25.90 -1.04 26.88
C PRO A 503 -25.41 -1.37 25.45
N LYS A 504 -24.53 -0.51 24.91
CA LYS A 504 -23.76 -0.83 23.69
C LYS A 504 -22.91 -2.09 23.89
N PRO A 505 -22.63 -2.86 22.83
CA PRO A 505 -21.80 -4.07 22.95
C PRO A 505 -20.42 -3.74 23.52
N GLU A 506 -19.88 -4.65 24.34
CA GLU A 506 -18.48 -4.59 24.74
C GLU A 506 -17.62 -5.00 23.54
N HIS A 507 -16.66 -4.17 23.14
CA HIS A 507 -15.75 -4.51 22.04
C HIS A 507 -14.62 -5.47 22.45
N GLU A 508 -14.69 -6.03 23.66
CA GLU A 508 -13.71 -6.94 24.22
C GLU A 508 -14.14 -8.39 23.96
N VAL A 509 -13.67 -8.96 22.85
CA VAL A 509 -14.10 -10.26 22.30
C VAL A 509 -13.11 -11.35 22.69
N GLU A 510 -13.62 -12.49 23.14
CA GLU A 510 -12.83 -13.69 23.42
C GLU A 510 -12.77 -14.56 22.15
N PHE A 511 -11.57 -14.71 21.59
CA PHE A 511 -11.34 -15.55 20.41
C PHE A 511 -10.85 -16.94 20.80
N SER A 512 -11.28 -17.93 20.02
CA SER A 512 -10.76 -19.29 20.04
C SER A 512 -10.34 -19.65 18.62
N ASP A 513 -9.06 -19.97 18.43
CA ASP A 513 -8.45 -20.24 17.12
C ASP A 513 -8.70 -19.14 16.05
N GLY A 514 -8.85 -17.89 16.48
CA GLY A 514 -9.11 -16.75 15.59
C GLY A 514 -10.58 -16.51 15.29
N GLU A 515 -11.48 -17.30 15.85
CA GLU A 515 -12.93 -17.17 15.64
C GLU A 515 -13.65 -16.76 16.93
N ALA A 516 -14.70 -15.97 16.76
CA ALA A 516 -15.69 -15.66 17.78
C ALA A 516 -17.09 -15.76 17.15
N SER A 517 -17.98 -16.56 17.73
CA SER A 517 -19.35 -16.74 17.22
C SER A 517 -20.36 -16.04 18.12
N ALA A 518 -21.46 -15.55 17.54
CA ALA A 518 -22.59 -15.12 18.34
C ALA A 518 -23.37 -16.34 18.85
N ASP A 519 -24.03 -16.19 20.01
CA ASP A 519 -24.95 -17.22 20.56
C ASP A 519 -26.41 -16.85 20.22
N ASP A 520 -26.69 -16.56 18.94
CA ASP A 520 -27.99 -16.10 18.43
C ASP A 520 -28.72 -17.15 17.58
N GLY A 521 -28.07 -18.27 17.27
CA GLY A 521 -28.64 -19.35 16.45
C GLY A 521 -28.52 -19.13 14.93
N HIS A 522 -27.86 -18.05 14.50
CA HIS A 522 -27.43 -17.79 13.13
C HIS A 522 -25.95 -18.13 12.94
N TYR A 523 -25.47 -18.21 11.69
CA TYR A 523 -24.03 -18.31 11.43
C TYR A 523 -23.44 -16.89 11.38
N SER A 524 -23.49 -16.20 12.51
CA SER A 524 -22.91 -14.87 12.72
C SER A 524 -21.66 -14.98 13.59
N GLY A 525 -20.68 -14.13 13.32
CA GLY A 525 -19.40 -14.17 14.02
C GLY A 525 -18.35 -13.27 13.40
N ILE A 526 -17.16 -13.32 14.00
CA ILE A 526 -15.97 -12.62 13.57
C ILE A 526 -14.86 -13.65 13.42
N ALA A 527 -14.16 -13.61 12.29
CA ALA A 527 -12.98 -14.44 12.05
C ALA A 527 -11.77 -13.56 11.74
N MET A 528 -10.58 -13.96 12.22
CA MET A 528 -9.30 -13.38 11.83
C MET A 528 -8.79 -14.09 10.59
N GLU A 529 -8.61 -13.34 9.50
CA GLU A 529 -8.23 -13.89 8.19
C GLU A 529 -6.72 -13.81 7.97
N LYS A 530 -6.12 -12.64 8.23
CA LYS A 530 -4.73 -12.37 7.90
C LYS A 530 -4.05 -11.46 8.92
N PHE A 531 -2.74 -11.64 9.05
CA PHE A 531 -1.87 -10.87 9.94
C PHE A 531 -0.75 -10.27 9.11
N THR A 532 -0.60 -8.94 9.15
CA THR A 532 0.49 -8.24 8.48
C THR A 532 1.16 -7.32 9.47
N THR A 533 2.48 -7.42 9.58
CA THR A 533 3.26 -6.65 10.54
C THR A 533 3.82 -5.39 9.91
N THR A 534 4.23 -4.41 10.72
CA THR A 534 5.07 -3.28 10.29
C THR A 534 5.70 -2.57 11.48
N ARG A 535 6.75 -1.77 11.25
CA ARG A 535 7.32 -0.90 12.29
C ARG A 535 7.01 0.57 12.08
N MET A 536 6.22 1.13 13.00
CA MET A 536 5.97 2.56 13.07
C MET A 536 6.96 3.23 14.03
N GLY A 537 8.11 3.65 13.50
CA GLY A 537 9.23 4.14 14.31
C GLY A 537 9.81 3.00 15.14
N THR A 538 9.74 3.10 16.47
CA THR A 538 10.19 2.02 17.37
C THR A 538 9.09 1.04 17.77
N LYS A 539 7.83 1.29 17.39
CA LYS A 539 6.69 0.44 17.75
C LYS A 539 6.50 -0.65 16.72
N ALA A 540 6.28 -1.87 17.20
CA ALA A 540 5.79 -2.95 16.35
C ALA A 540 4.26 -2.81 16.23
N VAL A 541 3.77 -2.90 15.01
CA VAL A 541 2.34 -2.85 14.71
C VAL A 541 1.96 -4.12 13.96
N THR A 542 0.82 -4.69 14.29
CA THR A 542 0.21 -5.80 13.56
C THR A 542 -1.16 -5.36 13.07
N ALA A 543 -1.36 -5.29 11.76
CA ALA A 543 -2.67 -5.24 11.12
C ALA A 543 -3.28 -6.65 11.12
N VAL A 544 -4.49 -6.77 11.65
CA VAL A 544 -5.29 -7.99 11.64
C VAL A 544 -6.50 -7.72 10.76
N GLU A 545 -6.63 -8.49 9.69
CA GLU A 545 -7.80 -8.48 8.82
C GLU A 545 -8.89 -9.37 9.44
N PHE A 546 -10.06 -8.79 9.64
CA PHE A 546 -11.24 -9.45 10.18
C PHE A 546 -12.31 -9.62 9.10
N SER A 547 -12.94 -10.77 9.12
CA SER A 547 -14.21 -11.03 8.44
C SER A 547 -15.35 -10.91 9.44
N CYS A 548 -16.25 -9.96 9.21
CA CYS A 548 -17.35 -9.63 10.11
C CYS A 548 -18.67 -10.12 9.49
N ASN A 549 -19.24 -11.18 10.05
CA ASN A 549 -20.42 -11.86 9.50
C ASN A 549 -21.64 -11.64 10.38
N GLY A 550 -22.63 -10.90 9.89
CA GLY A 550 -23.92 -10.71 10.58
C GLY A 550 -24.95 -11.80 10.30
N GLY A 551 -24.59 -12.83 9.54
CA GLY A 551 -25.48 -13.88 9.02
C GLY A 551 -25.93 -13.62 7.57
N GLY A 552 -26.57 -14.61 6.96
CA GLY A 552 -27.06 -14.47 5.57
C GLY A 552 -25.94 -14.49 4.52
N THR A 553 -25.82 -13.42 3.70
CA THR A 553 -24.73 -13.26 2.71
C THR A 553 -23.95 -11.94 2.87
N TYR A 554 -24.09 -11.27 4.01
CA TYR A 554 -23.39 -10.04 4.29
C TYR A 554 -22.19 -10.32 5.18
N ILE A 555 -20.99 -10.25 4.59
CA ILE A 555 -19.71 -10.22 5.28
C ILE A 555 -19.07 -8.91 4.89
N TYR A 556 -18.53 -8.22 5.89
CA TYR A 556 -17.76 -7.03 5.68
C TYR A 556 -16.35 -7.20 6.24
N PRO A 557 -15.33 -6.75 5.50
CA PRO A 557 -13.97 -6.79 5.98
C PRO A 557 -13.70 -5.61 6.91
N SER A 558 -12.90 -5.83 7.95
CA SER A 558 -12.42 -4.76 8.84
C SER A 558 -10.94 -4.98 9.16
N ILE A 559 -10.21 -3.92 9.49
CA ILE A 559 -8.81 -4.02 9.90
C ILE A 559 -8.69 -3.51 11.33
N GLY A 560 -8.06 -4.30 12.21
CA GLY A 560 -7.61 -3.82 13.52
C GLY A 560 -6.09 -3.68 13.54
N LEU A 561 -5.59 -2.55 14.02
CA LEU A 561 -4.15 -2.26 14.13
C LEU A 561 -3.73 -2.35 15.59
N TYR A 562 -2.81 -3.26 15.92
CA TYR A 562 -2.44 -3.58 17.30
C TYR A 562 -0.97 -3.28 17.59
N ASP A 563 -0.64 -2.86 18.81
CA ASP A 563 0.75 -2.76 19.29
C ASP A 563 1.32 -4.12 19.75
N GLU A 564 2.60 -4.14 20.14
CA GLU A 564 3.27 -5.35 20.65
C GLU A 564 2.65 -5.96 21.92
N ASP A 565 1.83 -5.19 22.65
CA ASP A 565 1.08 -5.63 23.83
C ASP A 565 -0.35 -6.08 23.48
N LEU A 566 -0.67 -6.22 22.18
CA LEU A 566 -2.00 -6.54 21.65
C LEU A 566 -3.07 -5.47 21.96
N LYS A 567 -2.68 -4.21 22.17
CA LYS A 567 -3.65 -3.12 22.33
C LYS A 567 -4.06 -2.58 20.97
N LEU A 568 -5.37 -2.50 20.74
CA LEU A 568 -5.93 -1.86 19.56
C LEU A 568 -5.54 -0.37 19.56
N LEU A 569 -4.75 0.03 18.57
CA LEU A 569 -4.33 1.40 18.30
C LEU A 569 -5.39 2.12 17.48
N ASP A 570 -5.92 1.46 16.45
CA ASP A 570 -6.94 2.00 15.55
C ASP A 570 -7.63 0.88 14.76
N SER A 571 -8.73 1.20 14.07
CA SER A 571 -9.43 0.28 13.17
C SER A 571 -9.88 0.97 11.89
N ILE A 572 -9.91 0.23 10.78
CA ILE A 572 -10.42 0.70 9.48
C ILE A 572 -11.64 -0.11 9.06
N GLU A 573 -12.76 0.58 8.85
CA GLU A 573 -14.08 -0.01 8.52
C GLU A 573 -14.73 0.78 7.37
N LEU A 574 -14.36 0.45 6.12
CA LEU A 574 -14.77 1.16 4.88
C LEU A 574 -16.25 1.02 4.52
N TRP A 575 -17.01 0.26 5.28
CA TRP A 575 -18.44 -0.01 5.07
C TRP A 575 -19.30 0.58 6.18
N ASP A 576 -18.70 0.93 7.33
CA ASP A 576 -19.41 1.53 8.44
C ASP A 576 -19.56 3.05 8.25
N SER A 577 -20.77 3.55 8.48
CA SER A 577 -21.13 4.97 8.35
C SER A 577 -21.39 5.64 9.70
N VAL A 578 -21.14 4.94 10.81
CA VAL A 578 -21.30 5.50 12.15
C VAL A 578 -20.36 6.69 12.35
N GLU A 579 -20.95 7.85 12.65
CA GLU A 579 -20.23 9.09 12.95
C GLU A 579 -19.15 8.87 14.02
N ASP A 580 -17.96 9.44 13.77
CA ASP A 580 -16.74 9.37 14.59
C ASP A 580 -15.98 8.02 14.61
N ARG A 581 -16.45 6.98 13.89
CA ARG A 581 -15.82 5.64 13.92
C ARG A 581 -15.65 4.97 12.55
N GLY A 582 -16.48 5.27 11.56
CA GLY A 582 -16.44 4.61 10.24
C GLY A 582 -15.56 5.32 9.19
N ASN A 583 -15.13 4.56 8.18
CA ASN A 583 -14.31 5.03 7.05
C ASN A 583 -15.04 4.98 5.70
N SER A 584 -16.37 4.78 5.70
CA SER A 584 -17.14 4.65 4.45
C SER A 584 -17.06 5.84 3.51
N ALA A 585 -16.78 7.04 4.02
CA ALA A 585 -16.58 8.23 3.20
C ALA A 585 -15.23 8.28 2.47
N ASP A 586 -14.28 7.42 2.83
CA ASP A 586 -12.94 7.38 2.21
C ASP A 586 -12.96 6.70 0.83
N ILE A 587 -14.04 5.96 0.54
CA ILE A 587 -14.33 5.38 -0.77
C ILE A 587 -15.68 5.89 -1.30
N SER A 588 -15.87 5.84 -2.61
CA SER A 588 -17.07 6.31 -3.29
C SER A 588 -17.40 5.37 -4.44
N GLY A 589 -18.57 5.54 -5.04
CA GLY A 589 -19.15 4.54 -5.93
C GLY A 589 -20.07 3.59 -5.16
N TYR A 590 -20.51 2.52 -5.83
CA TYR A 590 -21.44 1.55 -5.23
C TYR A 590 -20.66 0.38 -4.65
N VAL A 591 -20.52 0.35 -3.32
CA VAL A 591 -19.64 -0.60 -2.63
C VAL A 591 -20.43 -1.46 -1.64
N PRO A 592 -21.32 -2.36 -2.12
CA PRO A 592 -22.20 -3.10 -1.23
C PRO A 592 -21.49 -4.26 -0.50
N LYS A 593 -20.36 -4.75 -1.03
CA LYS A 593 -19.57 -5.87 -0.49
C LYS A 593 -18.07 -5.65 -0.79
N PRO A 594 -17.42 -4.66 -0.13
CA PRO A 594 -15.99 -4.44 -0.34
C PRO A 594 -15.18 -5.66 0.11
N TYR A 595 -14.00 -5.83 -0.48
CA TYR A 595 -12.99 -6.80 -0.04
C TYR A 595 -11.59 -6.20 -0.22
N PHE A 596 -10.63 -6.65 0.58
CA PHE A 596 -9.24 -6.23 0.45
C PHE A 596 -8.50 -7.17 -0.50
N ASN A 597 -7.98 -6.64 -1.60
CA ASN A 597 -7.02 -7.35 -2.45
C ASN A 597 -5.63 -7.35 -1.77
N SER A 598 -5.29 -6.27 -1.07
CA SER A 598 -4.09 -6.20 -0.25
C SER A 598 -4.23 -5.21 0.91
N VAL A 599 -3.52 -5.51 2.00
CA VAL A 599 -3.36 -4.63 3.17
C VAL A 599 -1.87 -4.50 3.42
N SER A 600 -1.34 -3.30 3.19
CA SER A 600 0.10 -3.05 3.21
C SER A 600 0.45 -1.96 4.23
N PRO A 601 0.69 -2.34 5.50
CA PRO A 601 1.17 -1.41 6.50
C PRO A 601 2.67 -1.10 6.28
N MET A 602 3.01 0.18 6.19
CA MET A 602 4.34 0.67 5.83
C MET A 602 4.77 1.80 6.76
N GLY A 603 5.25 1.39 7.94
CA GLY A 603 5.63 2.30 9.00
C GLY A 603 4.50 3.17 9.49
N GLN A 604 4.50 4.44 9.08
CA GLN A 604 3.45 5.40 9.44
C GLN A 604 2.32 5.46 8.42
N TYR A 605 2.38 4.67 7.35
CA TYR A 605 1.36 4.57 6.32
C TYR A 605 0.66 3.22 6.36
N LEU A 606 -0.58 3.20 5.89
CA LEU A 606 -1.34 1.98 5.61
C LEU A 606 -1.96 2.17 4.23
N GLU A 607 -1.57 1.34 3.28
CA GLU A 607 -2.13 1.32 1.92
C GLU A 607 -3.02 0.09 1.77
N LEU A 608 -4.25 0.31 1.32
CA LEU A 608 -5.25 -0.73 1.09
C LEU A 608 -5.58 -0.76 -0.38
N ASN A 609 -5.56 -1.94 -1.01
CA ASN A 609 -6.23 -2.11 -2.31
C ASN A 609 -7.60 -2.74 -2.07
N VAL A 610 -8.66 -2.03 -2.44
CA VAL A 610 -10.05 -2.36 -2.11
C VAL A 610 -10.80 -2.69 -3.40
N GLY A 611 -11.27 -3.92 -3.51
CA GLY A 611 -12.10 -4.38 -4.62
C GLY A 611 -13.60 -4.27 -4.35
N GLY A 612 -14.41 -4.56 -5.37
CA GLY A 612 -15.87 -4.60 -5.26
C GLY A 612 -16.54 -3.23 -5.43
N ILE A 613 -15.90 -2.30 -6.14
CA ILE A 613 -16.41 -0.93 -6.35
C ILE A 613 -17.17 -0.86 -7.68
N GLY A 614 -18.47 -0.61 -7.59
CA GLY A 614 -19.32 -0.42 -8.76
C GLY A 614 -19.26 1.00 -9.28
N VAL A 615 -19.07 1.14 -10.59
CA VAL A 615 -19.03 2.43 -11.28
C VAL A 615 -20.03 2.47 -12.44
N TYR A 616 -20.25 3.67 -12.98
CA TYR A 616 -21.12 3.83 -14.14
C TYR A 616 -20.75 2.89 -15.30
N GLY A 617 -21.74 2.11 -15.75
CA GLY A 617 -21.58 1.10 -16.80
C GLY A 617 -21.65 -0.34 -16.28
N ASP A 618 -21.47 -0.54 -14.97
CA ASP A 618 -21.68 -1.85 -14.33
C ASP A 618 -23.17 -2.15 -14.13
N ASP A 619 -23.47 -3.41 -13.84
CA ASP A 619 -24.78 -3.82 -13.36
C ASP A 619 -24.95 -3.43 -11.87
N GLY A 620 -26.07 -2.77 -11.55
CA GLY A 620 -26.38 -2.31 -10.18
C GLY A 620 -26.70 -3.41 -9.17
N CYS A 621 -26.79 -4.67 -9.59
CA CYS A 621 -27.10 -5.75 -8.66
C CYS A 621 -25.94 -6.00 -7.68
N THR A 622 -26.26 -6.26 -6.40
CA THR A 622 -25.26 -6.48 -5.33
C THR A 622 -24.31 -7.64 -5.61
N ALA A 623 -24.78 -8.70 -6.29
CA ALA A 623 -23.98 -9.89 -6.60
C ALA A 623 -23.32 -9.85 -7.99
N CYS A 624 -23.52 -8.76 -8.74
CA CYS A 624 -22.93 -8.60 -10.06
C CYS A 624 -21.45 -8.23 -9.92
N GLU A 625 -20.63 -8.61 -10.89
CA GLU A 625 -19.25 -8.17 -10.98
C GLU A 625 -19.16 -6.63 -10.95
N LYS A 626 -18.06 -6.12 -10.38
CA LYS A 626 -17.80 -4.70 -10.19
C LYS A 626 -16.47 -4.41 -10.88
N SER A 627 -16.45 -3.42 -11.77
CA SER A 627 -15.31 -3.23 -12.67
C SER A 627 -14.20 -2.36 -12.12
N ALA A 628 -14.37 -1.81 -10.90
CA ALA A 628 -13.38 -0.95 -10.27
C ALA A 628 -12.85 -1.50 -8.94
N ASN A 629 -11.62 -1.09 -8.63
CA ASN A 629 -10.99 -1.17 -7.33
C ASN A 629 -10.31 0.17 -6.99
N ALA A 630 -9.78 0.30 -5.78
CA ALA A 630 -9.12 1.52 -5.35
C ALA A 630 -7.93 1.28 -4.43
N ASP A 631 -6.87 2.06 -4.63
CA ASP A 631 -5.78 2.24 -3.66
C ASP A 631 -6.16 3.35 -2.68
N VAL A 632 -6.32 3.00 -1.40
CA VAL A 632 -6.66 3.92 -0.30
C VAL A 632 -5.44 4.07 0.61
N LEU A 633 -4.94 5.30 0.73
CA LEU A 633 -3.76 5.60 1.53
C LEU A 633 -4.15 6.31 2.83
N TYR A 634 -3.72 5.73 3.95
CA TYR A 634 -3.83 6.32 5.28
C TYR A 634 -2.46 6.66 5.85
N ARG A 635 -2.43 7.67 6.74
CA ARG A 635 -1.24 8.06 7.49
C ARG A 635 -1.56 8.20 8.97
N TRP A 636 -0.71 7.65 9.82
CA TRP A 636 -0.76 7.84 11.26
C TRP A 636 -0.46 9.29 11.65
N ASP A 637 -1.43 9.96 12.28
CA ASP A 637 -1.30 11.35 12.73
C ASP A 637 -0.77 11.50 14.17
N GLY A 638 -0.45 10.39 14.82
CA GLY A 638 -0.10 10.31 16.24
C GLY A 638 -1.18 9.70 17.12
N LYS A 639 -2.42 9.60 16.62
CA LYS A 639 -3.58 9.08 17.32
C LYS A 639 -4.39 8.07 16.50
N SER A 640 -4.56 8.32 15.21
CA SER A 640 -5.33 7.48 14.28
C SER A 640 -4.72 7.54 12.88
N PHE A 641 -5.08 6.57 12.04
CA PHE A 641 -4.80 6.55 10.61
C PHE A 641 -5.80 7.46 9.90
N ALA A 642 -5.35 8.65 9.53
CA ALA A 642 -6.13 9.61 8.78
C ALA A 642 -6.02 9.34 7.27
N HIS A 643 -7.16 9.35 6.57
CA HIS A 643 -7.22 9.27 5.12
C HIS A 643 -6.36 10.34 4.46
N GLN A 644 -5.59 9.96 3.44
CA GLN A 644 -4.72 10.86 2.66
C GLN A 644 -5.15 10.94 1.21
N ASP A 645 -5.45 9.80 0.58
CA ASP A 645 -5.81 9.72 -0.83
C ASP A 645 -6.59 8.46 -1.15
N THR A 646 -7.37 8.52 -2.24
CA THR A 646 -8.01 7.36 -2.87
C THR A 646 -7.86 7.45 -4.38
N VAL A 647 -7.14 6.51 -4.98
CA VAL A 647 -7.03 6.34 -6.43
C VAL A 647 -7.96 5.24 -6.86
N TYR A 648 -8.87 5.52 -7.79
CA TYR A 648 -9.75 4.50 -8.35
C TYR A 648 -9.22 4.03 -9.68
N HIS A 649 -9.06 2.71 -9.80
CA HIS A 649 -8.74 2.04 -11.05
C HIS A 649 -10.05 1.64 -11.72
N VAL A 650 -10.44 2.38 -12.75
CA VAL A 650 -11.69 2.16 -13.50
C VAL A 650 -11.38 1.81 -14.95
N PRO A 651 -12.34 1.24 -15.72
CA PRO A 651 -12.10 0.88 -17.13
C PRO A 651 -11.64 2.02 -18.05
N SER A 652 -11.83 3.29 -17.65
CA SER A 652 -11.38 4.47 -18.40
C SER A 652 -9.97 4.96 -18.04
N GLY A 653 -9.31 4.30 -17.07
CA GLY A 653 -8.02 4.68 -16.49
C GLY A 653 -8.15 5.24 -15.07
N ASP A 654 -7.03 5.52 -14.42
CA ASP A 654 -7.02 5.96 -13.02
C ASP A 654 -7.69 7.33 -12.84
N VAL A 655 -8.50 7.46 -11.79
CA VAL A 655 -9.19 8.71 -11.45
C VAL A 655 -9.20 8.97 -9.95
N ARG A 656 -9.31 10.24 -9.58
CA ARG A 656 -9.57 10.69 -8.21
C ARG A 656 -10.84 11.53 -8.13
N THR A 657 -11.57 11.40 -7.04
CA THR A 657 -12.73 12.26 -6.78
C THR A 657 -12.26 13.67 -6.44
N PRO A 658 -12.72 14.72 -7.15
CA PRO A 658 -12.31 16.09 -6.88
C PRO A 658 -12.79 16.56 -5.50
N ALA A 659 -11.93 17.30 -4.79
CA ALA A 659 -12.31 17.92 -3.53
C ALA A 659 -13.47 18.90 -3.75
N ALA A 660 -14.56 18.76 -2.98
CA ALA A 660 -15.74 19.63 -3.07
C ALA A 660 -15.39 21.13 -2.95
N ALA A 661 -14.36 21.47 -2.16
CA ALA A 661 -13.86 22.84 -2.03
C ALA A 661 -13.25 23.42 -3.33
N GLU A 662 -12.64 22.59 -4.19
CA GLU A 662 -12.13 23.04 -5.49
C GLU A 662 -13.29 23.21 -6.48
N VAL A 663 -14.28 22.32 -6.47
CA VAL A 663 -15.51 22.46 -7.27
C VAL A 663 -16.31 23.70 -6.83
N GLN A 664 -16.31 24.02 -5.53
CA GLN A 664 -16.91 25.23 -4.98
C GLN A 664 -16.31 26.50 -5.60
N LYS A 665 -14.99 26.54 -5.85
CA LYS A 665 -14.35 27.71 -6.49
C LYS A 665 -14.88 27.94 -7.90
N PHE A 666 -15.12 26.86 -8.66
CA PHE A 666 -15.79 26.96 -9.97
C PHE A 666 -17.21 27.54 -9.82
N ALA A 667 -18.02 26.98 -8.91
CA ALA A 667 -19.39 27.43 -8.70
C ALA A 667 -19.46 28.92 -8.29
N GLU A 668 -18.55 29.37 -7.43
CA GLU A 668 -18.42 30.77 -7.01
C GLU A 668 -17.95 31.70 -8.14
N ALA A 669 -17.01 31.24 -8.97
CA ALA A 669 -16.55 32.00 -10.12
C ALA A 669 -17.69 32.23 -11.14
N VAL A 670 -18.50 31.21 -11.41
CA VAL A 670 -19.70 31.31 -12.25
C VAL A 670 -20.71 32.29 -11.66
N ALA A 671 -21.01 32.15 -10.36
CA ALA A 671 -21.94 33.04 -9.63
C ALA A 671 -21.47 34.50 -9.60
N ALA A 672 -20.16 34.74 -9.61
CA ALA A 672 -19.54 36.06 -9.67
C ALA A 672 -19.46 36.64 -11.09
N GLY A 673 -19.80 35.87 -12.13
CA GLY A 673 -19.62 36.26 -13.52
C GLY A 673 -18.15 36.32 -13.97
N ASN A 674 -17.26 35.61 -13.28
CA ASN A 674 -15.83 35.54 -13.60
C ASN A 674 -15.54 34.36 -14.52
N ASP A 675 -15.92 34.48 -15.79
CA ASP A 675 -15.80 33.38 -16.77
C ASP A 675 -14.35 32.99 -17.06
N THR A 676 -13.39 33.92 -16.90
CA THR A 676 -11.96 33.59 -17.04
C THR A 676 -11.52 32.59 -15.98
N GLU A 677 -11.97 32.74 -14.74
CA GLU A 677 -11.65 31.79 -13.68
C GLU A 677 -12.45 30.49 -13.83
N ALA A 678 -13.76 30.58 -14.08
CA ALA A 678 -14.61 29.41 -14.25
C ALA A 678 -14.15 28.50 -15.40
N SER A 679 -13.67 29.09 -16.51
CA SER A 679 -13.20 28.33 -17.68
C SER A 679 -11.96 27.47 -17.43
N LYS A 680 -11.22 27.67 -16.32
CA LYS A 680 -10.09 26.81 -15.95
C LYS A 680 -10.53 25.43 -15.47
N SER A 681 -11.78 25.31 -15.01
CA SER A 681 -12.30 24.12 -14.35
C SER A 681 -13.52 23.52 -15.06
N ALA A 682 -13.79 23.96 -16.30
CA ALA A 682 -14.95 23.54 -17.06
C ALA A 682 -14.65 23.35 -18.55
N THR A 683 -15.43 22.51 -19.22
CA THR A 683 -15.34 22.34 -20.67
C THR A 683 -15.85 23.59 -21.40
N PRO A 684 -15.39 23.83 -22.64
CA PRO A 684 -15.94 24.91 -23.47
C PRO A 684 -17.47 24.80 -23.65
N GLU A 685 -17.99 23.58 -23.75
CA GLU A 685 -19.42 23.29 -23.88
C GLU A 685 -20.18 23.70 -22.61
N MET A 686 -19.68 23.37 -21.42
CA MET A 686 -20.24 23.80 -20.14
C MET A 686 -20.22 25.32 -20.02
N MET A 687 -19.11 25.96 -20.37
CA MET A 687 -19.02 27.43 -20.34
C MET A 687 -20.01 28.08 -21.30
N SER A 688 -20.27 27.48 -22.46
CA SER A 688 -21.26 27.97 -23.43
C SER A 688 -22.70 27.79 -22.95
N SER A 689 -22.99 26.78 -22.13
CA SER A 689 -24.35 26.50 -21.66
C SER A 689 -24.80 27.37 -20.48
N LEU A 690 -23.87 28.04 -19.78
CA LEU A 690 -24.17 28.88 -18.62
C LEU A 690 -25.23 29.96 -18.90
N ASP A 691 -25.27 30.49 -20.11
CA ASP A 691 -26.20 31.55 -20.49
C ASP A 691 -27.41 31.01 -21.29
N ASP A 692 -27.56 29.69 -21.38
CA ASP A 692 -28.75 29.06 -21.97
C ASP A 692 -30.00 29.43 -21.16
N ILE A 693 -31.06 29.79 -21.87
CA ILE A 693 -32.33 30.21 -21.28
C ILE A 693 -33.11 28.99 -20.78
N LEU A 694 -33.59 29.09 -19.54
CA LEU A 694 -34.43 28.10 -18.89
C LEU A 694 -35.90 28.55 -18.96
N GLY A 695 -36.75 27.77 -19.62
CA GLY A 695 -38.18 28.08 -19.75
C GLY A 695 -38.48 29.09 -20.87
N ASP A 696 -39.45 30.00 -20.65
CA ASP A 696 -39.91 30.94 -21.69
C ASP A 696 -38.97 32.14 -21.84
N GLY A 697 -38.19 32.17 -22.93
CA GLY A 697 -37.29 33.27 -23.27
C GLY A 697 -37.97 34.60 -23.63
N GLN A 698 -39.30 34.68 -23.64
CA GLN A 698 -40.03 35.93 -23.95
C GLN A 698 -40.25 36.84 -22.74
N VAL A 699 -39.87 36.43 -21.53
CA VAL A 699 -39.92 37.31 -20.35
C VAL A 699 -38.77 38.32 -20.38
N SER A 700 -38.96 39.48 -19.72
CA SER A 700 -37.98 40.57 -19.73
C SER A 700 -36.65 40.26 -19.03
N ASN A 701 -36.62 39.21 -18.21
CA ASN A 701 -35.41 38.70 -17.55
C ASN A 701 -35.51 37.17 -17.48
N PRO A 702 -35.16 36.46 -18.57
CA PRO A 702 -35.24 35.00 -18.60
C PRO A 702 -34.25 34.41 -17.60
N MET A 703 -34.66 33.33 -16.95
CA MET A 703 -33.79 32.53 -16.11
C MET A 703 -32.74 31.85 -16.99
N THR A 704 -31.50 31.77 -16.54
CA THR A 704 -30.43 31.05 -17.24
C THR A 704 -29.87 29.95 -16.36
N VAL A 705 -29.11 29.01 -16.93
CA VAL A 705 -28.34 28.02 -16.15
C VAL A 705 -27.56 28.72 -15.03
N ARG A 706 -26.87 29.81 -15.36
CA ARG A 706 -26.13 30.65 -14.42
C ARG A 706 -26.98 31.21 -13.30
N SER A 707 -28.16 31.79 -13.60
CA SER A 707 -28.97 32.44 -12.55
C SER A 707 -29.59 31.43 -11.58
N GLU A 708 -30.00 30.27 -12.08
CA GLU A 708 -30.74 29.29 -11.28
C GLU A 708 -29.84 28.30 -10.54
N GLN A 709 -28.77 27.83 -11.19
CA GLN A 709 -27.92 26.78 -10.61
C GLN A 709 -26.73 27.36 -9.85
N PHE A 710 -26.30 28.58 -10.19
CA PHE A 710 -25.17 29.27 -9.57
C PHE A 710 -25.57 30.64 -8.98
N PRO A 711 -26.66 30.74 -8.19
CA PRO A 711 -26.97 31.98 -7.51
C PRO A 711 -25.88 32.31 -6.49
N LYS A 712 -25.81 33.58 -6.08
CA LYS A 712 -24.92 33.99 -5.00
C LYS A 712 -25.20 33.18 -3.74
N GLY A 713 -24.18 32.47 -3.24
CA GLY A 713 -24.30 31.59 -2.08
C GLY A 713 -24.57 30.12 -2.42
N VAL A 714 -24.42 29.72 -3.69
CA VAL A 714 -24.33 28.32 -4.11
C VAL A 714 -23.31 27.55 -3.28
N LYS A 715 -23.63 26.28 -2.97
CA LYS A 715 -22.77 25.37 -2.23
C LYS A 715 -22.70 24.01 -2.92
N VAL A 716 -21.49 23.53 -3.13
CA VAL A 716 -21.19 22.13 -3.43
C VAL A 716 -21.11 21.39 -2.10
N ASP A 717 -21.92 20.36 -1.93
CA ASP A 717 -22.10 19.65 -0.65
C ASP A 717 -21.16 18.44 -0.58
N THR A 718 -21.34 17.47 -1.49
CA THR A 718 -20.48 16.29 -1.63
C THR A 718 -20.19 16.01 -3.11
N CYS A 719 -19.09 15.33 -3.37
CA CYS A 719 -18.71 14.82 -4.69
C CYS A 719 -18.33 13.34 -4.54
N GLU A 720 -18.82 12.49 -5.44
CA GLU A 720 -18.58 11.04 -5.42
C GLU A 720 -18.51 10.47 -6.84
N LEU A 721 -17.81 9.34 -6.99
CA LEU A 721 -17.86 8.58 -8.24
C LEU A 721 -19.30 8.20 -8.59
N ILE A 722 -19.64 8.35 -9.87
CA ILE A 722 -20.96 7.99 -10.37
C ILE A 722 -21.10 6.46 -10.30
N GLN A 723 -22.12 6.04 -9.55
CA GLN A 723 -22.49 4.66 -9.31
C GLN A 723 -23.14 4.00 -10.54
N PRO A 724 -23.26 2.65 -10.56
CA PRO A 724 -24.04 1.93 -11.57
C PRO A 724 -25.49 2.39 -11.60
N TYR A 725 -26.14 2.27 -12.76
CA TYR A 725 -27.55 2.62 -12.90
C TYR A 725 -28.42 1.35 -12.77
N GLU A 726 -29.44 1.36 -11.92
CA GLU A 726 -30.36 0.22 -11.82
C GLU A 726 -31.30 0.15 -13.02
N ASP A 727 -31.29 -0.97 -13.75
CA ASP A 727 -32.47 -1.45 -14.48
C ASP A 727 -33.41 -2.20 -13.48
N ALA A 728 -34.12 -1.43 -12.65
CA ALA A 728 -35.47 -1.70 -12.15
C ALA A 728 -35.82 -3.06 -11.50
N ASP A 729 -35.27 -3.38 -10.33
CA ASP A 729 -35.93 -4.33 -9.38
C ASP A 729 -36.57 -3.64 -8.15
N TYR A 730 -36.16 -2.41 -7.78
CA TYR A 730 -36.79 -1.61 -6.72
C TYR A 730 -37.38 -0.27 -7.18
N GLY A 731 -37.82 -0.21 -8.44
CA GLY A 731 -38.50 0.97 -8.99
C GLY A 731 -37.50 2.06 -9.37
N GLY A 732 -37.01 1.98 -10.62
CA GLY A 732 -36.03 2.92 -11.14
C GLY A 732 -36.48 4.37 -11.04
N GLY A 733 -35.54 5.23 -10.63
CA GLY A 733 -35.70 6.68 -10.73
C GLY A 733 -35.10 7.52 -9.61
N GLU A 734 -34.19 7.00 -8.78
CA GLU A 734 -33.47 7.82 -7.79
C GLU A 734 -31.99 7.37 -7.68
N TYR A 735 -31.08 8.32 -7.74
CA TYR A 735 -29.65 8.21 -7.46
C TYR A 735 -29.41 8.48 -5.98
N TYR A 736 -28.64 7.64 -5.30
CA TYR A 736 -28.39 7.74 -3.86
C TYR A 736 -26.94 8.16 -3.61
N PHE A 737 -26.75 9.28 -2.93
CA PHE A 737 -25.44 9.73 -2.48
C PHE A 737 -25.06 9.01 -1.18
N GLY A 738 -23.76 8.80 -0.97
CA GLY A 738 -23.23 8.17 0.24
C GLY A 738 -23.55 8.95 1.52
N ASN A 739 -23.85 10.25 1.42
CA ASN A 739 -24.29 11.07 2.55
C ASN A 739 -25.79 10.93 2.89
N GLY A 740 -26.49 9.97 2.28
CA GLY A 740 -27.89 9.65 2.55
C GLY A 740 -28.90 10.51 1.79
N LYS A 741 -28.45 11.46 0.95
CA LYS A 741 -29.33 12.26 0.09
C LYS A 741 -29.60 11.58 -1.23
N THR A 742 -30.71 11.92 -1.88
CA THR A 742 -31.09 11.34 -3.17
C THR A 742 -31.21 12.37 -4.27
N MET A 743 -31.31 11.91 -5.52
CA MET A 743 -31.56 12.74 -6.68
C MET A 743 -32.33 11.94 -7.74
N PRO A 744 -33.40 12.47 -8.34
CA PRO A 744 -34.29 11.69 -9.20
C PRO A 744 -33.69 11.21 -10.55
N PHE A 745 -32.76 11.93 -11.19
CA PHE A 745 -32.17 11.45 -12.45
C PHE A 745 -30.90 12.19 -12.85
N LEU A 746 -30.03 11.51 -13.62
CA LEU A 746 -28.86 12.09 -14.30
C LEU A 746 -29.17 12.40 -15.77
N SER A 747 -29.41 13.66 -16.12
CA SER A 747 -29.85 14.15 -17.44
C SER A 747 -29.06 13.65 -18.67
N SER A 748 -27.78 13.31 -18.54
CA SER A 748 -26.88 13.01 -19.67
C SER A 748 -26.23 11.63 -19.59
N GLN A 749 -27.03 10.59 -19.35
CA GLN A 749 -26.57 9.20 -19.24
C GLN A 749 -25.67 8.76 -20.41
N TYR A 750 -25.90 9.25 -21.64
CA TYR A 750 -25.11 8.84 -22.80
C TYR A 750 -23.70 9.46 -22.86
N GLU A 751 -23.39 10.48 -22.06
CA GLU A 751 -22.08 11.17 -22.03
C GLU A 751 -21.22 10.79 -20.82
N ILE A 752 -21.84 10.16 -19.81
CA ILE A 752 -21.18 9.67 -18.60
C ILE A 752 -20.27 8.49 -18.98
N ARG A 753 -19.11 8.45 -18.36
CA ARG A 753 -18.16 7.34 -18.45
C ARG A 753 -17.85 6.81 -17.05
N ALA A 754 -17.41 5.55 -16.98
CA ALA A 754 -16.78 5.04 -15.76
C ALA A 754 -15.69 6.02 -15.30
N GLY A 755 -15.66 6.34 -14.01
CA GLY A 755 -14.74 7.32 -13.42
C GLY A 755 -15.21 8.77 -13.41
N ASP A 756 -16.34 9.11 -14.04
CA ASP A 756 -16.93 10.44 -13.87
C ASP A 756 -17.47 10.63 -12.44
N THR A 757 -17.49 11.89 -11.99
CA THR A 757 -17.94 12.29 -10.66
C THR A 757 -19.24 13.09 -10.76
N VAL A 758 -20.15 12.86 -9.81
CA VAL A 758 -21.30 13.73 -9.57
C VAL A 758 -21.10 14.50 -8.27
N CYS A 759 -21.41 15.80 -8.30
CA CYS A 759 -21.41 16.63 -7.10
C CYS A 759 -22.80 17.18 -6.82
N GLY A 760 -23.30 16.96 -5.60
CA GLY A 760 -24.56 17.52 -5.13
C GLY A 760 -24.44 19.03 -4.86
N VAL A 761 -25.39 19.82 -5.35
CA VAL A 761 -25.39 21.28 -5.22
C VAL A 761 -26.64 21.76 -4.48
N THR A 762 -26.43 22.69 -3.55
CA THR A 762 -27.50 23.39 -2.84
C THR A 762 -27.42 24.89 -3.07
N THR A 763 -28.58 25.54 -3.02
CA THR A 763 -28.70 27.00 -3.14
C THR A 763 -29.46 27.58 -1.95
N PRO A 764 -29.37 28.90 -1.69
CA PRO A 764 -30.14 29.52 -0.62
C PRO A 764 -31.67 29.33 -0.74
N GLU A 765 -32.19 29.07 -1.94
CA GLU A 765 -33.62 28.92 -2.20
C GLU A 765 -34.11 27.47 -2.05
N ILE A 766 -33.30 26.50 -2.48
CA ILE A 766 -33.65 25.06 -2.47
C ILE A 766 -33.27 24.41 -1.12
N GLY A 767 -32.31 24.98 -0.40
CA GLY A 767 -31.87 24.49 0.91
C GLY A 767 -31.09 23.18 0.84
N SER A 768 -30.88 22.57 2.01
CA SER A 768 -30.08 21.34 2.19
C SER A 768 -30.95 20.14 2.59
N GLY A 769 -32.16 20.03 2.04
CA GLY A 769 -33.09 18.92 2.33
C GLY A 769 -32.53 17.56 1.89
N ASP A 770 -33.39 16.54 1.96
CA ASP A 770 -32.99 15.15 1.70
C ASP A 770 -32.70 14.86 0.21
N ASP A 771 -33.08 15.77 -0.70
CA ASP A 771 -32.85 15.65 -2.14
C ASP A 771 -31.91 16.74 -2.68
N TYR A 772 -31.07 16.37 -3.65
CA TYR A 772 -30.42 17.32 -4.55
C TYR A 772 -31.27 17.55 -5.81
N TYR A 773 -31.73 18.79 -5.98
CA TYR A 773 -32.39 19.24 -7.21
C TYR A 773 -31.40 19.75 -8.25
N LEU A 774 -30.15 20.01 -7.84
CA LEU A 774 -29.08 20.57 -8.66
C LEU A 774 -27.81 19.73 -8.45
N TYR A 775 -27.06 19.52 -9.53
CA TYR A 775 -25.82 18.76 -9.49
C TYR A 775 -24.86 19.20 -10.59
N LEU A 776 -23.59 18.85 -10.43
CA LEU A 776 -22.56 19.01 -11.45
C LEU A 776 -22.04 17.64 -11.86
N LEU A 777 -21.80 17.46 -13.16
CA LEU A 777 -21.06 16.30 -13.67
C LEU A 777 -19.66 16.72 -14.10
N LEU A 778 -18.70 15.97 -13.59
CA LEU A 778 -17.27 16.21 -13.76
C LEU A 778 -16.63 15.02 -14.44
N ARG A 779 -15.71 15.31 -15.36
CA ARG A 779 -14.89 14.28 -15.99
C ARG A 779 -13.87 13.80 -14.97
N GLY A 780 -13.76 12.48 -14.80
CA GLY A 780 -12.69 11.88 -13.98
C GLY A 780 -11.31 12.26 -14.51
N THR A 781 -10.41 12.61 -13.61
CA THR A 781 -9.03 12.96 -13.91
C THR A 781 -8.09 12.22 -12.97
N PRO A 782 -6.91 11.79 -13.42
CA PRO A 782 -5.96 11.08 -12.56
C PRO A 782 -5.56 11.88 -11.33
N ASP A 783 -5.45 13.21 -11.44
CA ASP A 783 -5.03 14.11 -10.36
C ASP A 783 -6.19 14.71 -9.55
N GLY A 784 -7.44 14.34 -9.85
CA GLY A 784 -8.63 14.92 -9.22
C GLY A 784 -8.87 16.39 -9.57
N SER A 785 -8.22 16.90 -10.61
CA SER A 785 -8.47 18.25 -11.13
C SER A 785 -9.92 18.42 -11.58
N VAL A 786 -10.49 19.59 -11.27
CA VAL A 786 -11.89 19.89 -11.56
C VAL A 786 -12.09 20.12 -13.05
N LYS A 787 -12.96 19.30 -13.68
CA LYS A 787 -13.36 19.45 -15.08
C LYS A 787 -14.86 19.24 -15.26
N VAL A 788 -15.63 20.28 -14.94
CA VAL A 788 -17.11 20.29 -15.07
C VAL A 788 -17.50 20.30 -16.54
N TYR A 789 -18.32 19.34 -16.96
CA TYR A 789 -18.85 19.31 -18.33
C TYR A 789 -20.36 19.55 -18.40
N GLU A 790 -21.06 19.44 -17.28
CA GLU A 790 -22.50 19.68 -17.22
C GLU A 790 -22.93 20.20 -15.85
N ALA A 791 -23.93 21.06 -15.86
CA ALA A 791 -24.66 21.45 -14.66
C ALA A 791 -26.14 21.06 -14.82
N GLY A 792 -26.50 19.97 -14.15
CA GLY A 792 -27.80 19.35 -14.25
C GLY A 792 -28.80 19.91 -13.25
N ARG A 793 -30.09 19.67 -13.54
CA ARG A 793 -31.19 20.07 -12.65
C ARG A 793 -32.40 19.18 -12.82
N HIS A 794 -33.16 19.05 -11.75
CA HIS A 794 -34.47 18.46 -11.76
C HIS A 794 -35.47 19.42 -11.09
N PHE A 795 -36.52 19.81 -11.81
CA PHE A 795 -37.65 20.56 -11.26
C PHE A 795 -38.93 19.83 -11.64
N SER A 796 -39.83 19.65 -10.67
CA SER A 796 -41.19 19.15 -10.89
C SER A 796 -42.08 20.11 -11.66
#